data_AF-A0A7Y2ZED2-F1
#
_entry.id   AF-A0A7Y2ZED2-F1
#
_cell.length_a   1.000
_cell.length_b   1.000
_cell.length_c   1.000
_cell.angle_alpha   90.00
_cell.angle_beta   90.00
_cell.angle_gamma   90.00
#
_symmetry.space_group_name_H-M   'P 1'
#
loop_
_entity.id
_entity.type
_entity.pdbx_description
1 polymer ?
#
loop_
_entity_poly.entity_id
_entity_poly.type
_entity_poly.pdbx_seq_one_letter_code
_entity_poly.pdbx_strand_id
1 'polypeptide(L)'
;MGHRDRRHIWIPCAVACAIVLSACTSDDVPVVPIDDPVPEDSIQQWSDPSAWPGGAVPAAGQAVVIPQGTTVELDVSPPALGGVTVEGELIVARRDIELTADWILVPGVLRVGTEAEPFTDRLRITLTGPMNVEAAAGMGSRLIGVPPGGLLEIWGEPRTAWTRLDATAPAGSGTIRVADDVDWEVGDRIAIAPSGFNPLEAEDREITAISGRTVTLDAALSHHHYGEIQNIVGRSVDQRAEVLLLNRSVTIRGLGVDDDGNVGPGAADGGGHVMILAGATARIQGVEFVHMGQTGQLGRYPVHWHMAGDVPGQFIRNSSIWRSGNRCVTVHGADRLEVTGNTCYDHLGHGYFLEDGAETGNLFVDNVGILGRRPEGAARLLPSDERPATFWVTNPNNHLEGNVAAGSQGIGFWYALPEEPTGPSAGQPDRPRRTPLGVFRDNVAHSNQRGGLFVDHGPRPDGETETTSYRPRQVPTDPNSEVVPAVFENLVAYKNAPRAVWLRGHAHRLTGAILADNAIGATFASSESFIEDAFVTAETSNDVSRRGLYRGFEFYDGRVGARRVTFHGFSGAGAIPWSALGYNRRNAFSVHTGNVAEDLEFIDSNVVYLEPPQADKDGDKAAVFLDALGMVAGTAGHWVVANTPLLTTPECDARPAWNASVCPGPYSRLILRASSDFAPIDVVRDDAAEERFVGIGNNPDRASMSLVANRAYAIQTAASAGDMQLNLRDGRPGEWIEVQIDLGAAPSRIVRDYWEGNPMNAAGSLAEVRAGDGSVYWYDAANGRLHLKLVVQPERDWAHLRLVP
;
A
#
# COMPACT_ATOMS: atom_id res chain seq x y z
N MET A 1 55.37 -45.05 -6.90
CA MET A 1 55.82 -44.40 -8.14
C MET A 1 55.33 -42.97 -8.06
N GLY A 2 56.05 -42.02 -7.43
CA GLY A 2 57.21 -41.25 -7.94
C GLY A 2 56.67 -40.06 -8.76
N HIS A 3 56.86 -38.75 -8.50
CA HIS A 3 57.75 -37.90 -7.69
C HIS A 3 56.94 -36.60 -7.33
N ARG A 4 56.96 -36.05 -6.09
CA ARG A 4 57.81 -34.91 -5.58
C ARG A 4 57.83 -33.67 -6.49
N ASP A 5 57.51 -32.44 -6.07
CA ASP A 5 58.03 -31.62 -4.96
C ASP A 5 56.99 -30.56 -4.48
N ARG A 6 56.71 -30.34 -3.18
CA ARG A 6 57.43 -29.56 -2.15
C ARG A 6 57.69 -28.07 -2.49
N ARG A 7 57.02 -27.15 -1.77
CA ARG A 7 57.58 -26.34 -0.65
C ARG A 7 56.56 -25.34 -0.09
N HIS A 8 56.87 -24.89 1.13
CA HIS A 8 56.04 -24.28 2.16
C HIS A 8 56.51 -22.83 2.45
N ILE A 9 55.63 -22.01 3.08
CA ILE A 9 55.90 -20.95 4.11
C ILE A 9 56.48 -19.58 3.60
N TRP A 10 56.12 -18.34 3.99
CA TRP A 10 55.24 -17.66 5.00
C TRP A 10 55.09 -16.12 4.69
N ILE A 11 53.94 -15.49 5.08
CA ILE A 11 53.66 -14.13 5.71
C ILE A 11 54.09 -12.80 4.99
N PRO A 12 53.46 -11.58 5.12
CA PRO A 12 52.53 -11.01 6.16
C PRO A 12 51.31 -10.14 5.71
N CYS A 13 50.48 -9.76 6.71
CA CYS A 13 49.60 -8.58 6.74
C CYS A 13 50.33 -7.23 6.56
N ALA A 14 49.77 -6.29 5.78
CA ALA A 14 49.47 -4.90 6.20
C ALA A 14 48.94 -4.03 5.03
N VAL A 15 47.72 -3.51 5.21
CA VAL A 15 47.18 -2.18 4.87
C VAL A 15 47.39 -1.60 3.45
N ALA A 16 46.29 -1.49 2.71
CA ALA A 16 45.94 -0.27 1.97
C ALA A 16 44.43 -0.24 1.68
N CYS A 17 43.76 0.74 2.28
CA CYS A 17 42.41 1.16 1.94
C CYS A 17 42.45 1.78 0.54
N ALA A 18 41.76 1.17 -0.42
CA ALA A 18 41.47 1.77 -1.72
C ALA A 18 40.14 1.23 -2.24
N ILE A 19 39.23 2.17 -2.43
CA ILE A 19 37.92 2.08 -3.05
C ILE A 19 38.04 1.32 -4.38
N VAL A 20 37.28 0.23 -4.53
CA VAL A 20 37.00 -0.38 -5.83
C VAL A 20 35.52 -0.19 -6.11
N LEU A 21 35.23 0.94 -6.77
CA LEU A 21 34.08 1.08 -7.66
C LEU A 21 34.25 0.04 -8.77
N SER A 22 33.61 -1.11 -8.62
CA SER A 22 33.43 -2.02 -9.75
C SER A 22 32.14 -1.61 -10.45
N ALA A 23 32.31 -0.86 -11.54
CA ALA A 23 31.29 -0.68 -12.55
C ALA A 23 30.82 -2.05 -13.06
N CYS A 24 29.57 -2.40 -12.81
CA CYS A 24 28.86 -3.32 -13.68
C CYS A 24 28.36 -2.48 -14.85
N THR A 25 29.00 -2.67 -16.00
CA THR A 25 28.60 -2.11 -17.28
C THR A 25 27.19 -2.55 -17.59
N SER A 26 26.33 -1.58 -17.90
CA SER A 26 25.09 -1.77 -18.63
C SER A 26 25.38 -2.61 -19.87
N ASP A 27 24.69 -3.74 -20.01
CA ASP A 27 24.49 -4.31 -21.34
C ASP A 27 23.64 -3.30 -22.10
N ASP A 28 24.27 -2.58 -23.03
CA ASP A 28 23.64 -1.65 -23.95
C ASP A 28 22.56 -2.38 -24.75
N VAL A 29 21.31 -2.22 -24.31
CA VAL A 29 20.15 -2.40 -25.19
C VAL A 29 20.27 -1.29 -26.24
N PRO A 30 20.17 -1.60 -27.55
CA PRO A 30 20.22 -0.56 -28.56
C PRO A 30 19.03 0.38 -28.36
N VAL A 31 19.28 1.55 -27.80
CA VAL A 31 18.43 2.72 -27.98
C VAL A 31 18.40 2.94 -29.48
N VAL A 32 17.25 2.73 -30.11
CA VAL A 32 17.06 3.15 -31.50
C VAL A 32 17.19 4.68 -31.49
N PRO A 33 18.24 5.26 -32.08
CA PRO A 33 18.30 6.70 -32.24
C PRO A 33 17.23 7.05 -33.28
N ILE A 34 16.22 7.82 -32.90
CA ILE A 34 15.37 8.51 -33.88
C ILE A 34 15.47 9.99 -33.54
N ASP A 35 16.61 10.54 -33.90
CA ASP A 35 16.92 11.97 -33.84
C ASP A 35 17.64 12.41 -35.11
N ASP A 36 17.46 11.67 -36.21
CA ASP A 36 17.79 12.21 -37.53
C ASP A 36 16.65 13.17 -37.90
N PRO A 37 16.88 14.50 -37.93
CA PRO A 37 15.85 15.44 -38.34
C PRO A 37 15.42 15.10 -39.77
N VAL A 38 14.11 14.94 -39.97
CA VAL A 38 13.53 14.84 -41.31
C VAL A 38 13.97 16.08 -42.09
N PRO A 39 14.62 15.95 -43.26
CA PRO A 39 15.03 17.11 -44.05
C PRO A 39 13.83 18.03 -44.31
N GLU A 40 13.92 19.32 -43.96
CA GLU A 40 12.81 20.28 -44.06
C GLU A 40 12.14 20.27 -45.45
N ASP A 41 12.93 20.08 -46.52
CA ASP A 41 12.46 20.00 -47.91
C ASP A 41 11.53 18.80 -48.22
N SER A 42 11.37 17.85 -47.27
CA SER A 42 10.53 16.66 -47.41
C SER A 42 9.24 16.70 -46.58
N ILE A 43 9.03 17.75 -45.79
CA ILE A 43 7.85 17.92 -44.93
C ILE A 43 6.74 18.63 -45.71
N GLN A 44 5.59 17.97 -45.82
CA GLN A 44 4.41 18.54 -46.48
C GLN A 44 3.58 19.32 -45.46
N GLN A 45 3.09 20.51 -45.84
CA GLN A 45 2.27 21.33 -44.96
C GLN A 45 0.81 20.84 -45.00
N TRP A 46 0.14 20.71 -43.85
CA TRP A 46 -1.27 20.33 -43.78
C TRP A 46 -2.14 21.30 -44.58
N SER A 47 -1.79 22.59 -44.55
CA SER A 47 -2.49 23.65 -45.29
C SER A 47 -2.31 23.60 -46.80
N ASP A 48 -1.34 22.85 -47.33
CA ASP A 48 -1.11 22.70 -48.77
C ASP A 48 -2.04 21.62 -49.35
N PRO A 49 -2.97 21.97 -50.28
CA PRO A 49 -3.80 20.98 -50.95
C PRO A 49 -3.01 19.88 -51.65
N SER A 50 -1.76 20.14 -52.05
CA SER A 50 -0.88 19.15 -52.71
C SER A 50 -0.45 18.00 -51.78
N ALA A 51 -0.53 18.20 -50.47
CA ALA A 51 -0.23 17.16 -49.46
C ALA A 51 -1.30 16.07 -49.40
N TRP A 52 -2.49 16.32 -49.95
CA TRP A 52 -3.66 15.48 -49.77
C TRP A 52 -4.09 14.76 -51.06
N PRO A 53 -4.50 13.48 -50.95
CA PRO A 53 -5.11 12.77 -52.06
C PRO A 53 -6.33 13.54 -52.58
N GLY A 54 -6.29 13.97 -53.84
CA GLY A 54 -7.36 14.74 -54.48
C GLY A 54 -7.11 16.25 -54.57
N GLY A 55 -5.97 16.75 -54.08
CA GLY A 55 -5.58 18.15 -54.26
C GLY A 55 -6.43 19.14 -53.46
N ALA A 56 -6.97 18.71 -52.31
CA ALA A 56 -7.81 19.50 -51.42
C ALA A 56 -7.54 19.15 -49.96
N VAL A 57 -7.42 20.17 -49.11
CA VAL A 57 -7.26 20.02 -47.65
C VAL A 57 -8.52 19.34 -47.05
N PRO A 58 -8.39 18.47 -46.04
CA PRO A 58 -9.50 17.77 -45.44
C PRO A 58 -10.65 18.66 -44.97
N ALA A 59 -11.88 18.25 -45.30
CA ALA A 59 -13.10 18.95 -44.89
C ALA A 59 -13.63 18.46 -43.53
N ALA A 60 -14.57 19.22 -42.95
CA ALA A 60 -15.23 18.84 -41.71
C ALA A 60 -15.89 17.46 -41.82
N GLY A 61 -15.71 16.61 -40.79
CA GLY A 61 -16.22 15.24 -40.72
C GLY A 61 -15.48 14.22 -41.59
N GLN A 62 -14.46 14.63 -42.34
CA GLN A 62 -13.65 13.71 -43.14
C GLN A 62 -12.68 12.93 -42.24
N ALA A 63 -12.60 11.62 -42.43
CA ALA A 63 -11.50 10.81 -41.90
C ALA A 63 -10.32 10.85 -42.86
N VAL A 64 -9.12 11.08 -42.33
CA VAL A 64 -7.89 11.31 -43.12
C VAL A 64 -6.84 10.26 -42.79
N VAL A 65 -6.01 9.94 -43.79
CA VAL A 65 -4.86 9.05 -43.64
C VAL A 65 -3.62 9.78 -44.11
N ILE A 66 -2.61 9.88 -43.24
CA ILE A 66 -1.25 10.29 -43.61
C ILE A 66 -0.52 9.00 -43.98
N PRO A 67 -0.23 8.76 -45.27
CA PRO A 67 0.27 7.48 -45.74
C PRO A 67 1.73 7.25 -45.30
N GLN A 68 2.11 5.98 -45.23
CA GLN A 68 3.49 5.58 -44.95
C GLN A 68 4.49 6.26 -45.91
N GLY A 69 5.60 6.75 -45.36
CA GLY A 69 6.65 7.43 -46.12
C GLY A 69 6.40 8.92 -46.39
N THR A 70 5.28 9.46 -45.88
CA THR A 70 4.98 10.89 -45.91
C THR A 70 5.10 11.48 -44.51
N THR A 71 5.72 12.65 -44.40
CA THR A 71 5.73 13.48 -43.19
C THR A 71 4.87 14.71 -43.45
N VAL A 72 3.84 14.93 -42.62
CA VAL A 72 2.95 16.09 -42.69
C VAL A 72 3.12 16.94 -41.44
N GLU A 73 3.30 18.25 -41.61
CA GLU A 73 3.29 19.22 -40.52
C GLU A 73 1.90 19.86 -40.38
N LEU A 74 1.32 19.78 -39.18
CA LEU A 74 0.05 20.39 -38.81
C LEU A 74 0.26 21.89 -38.53
N ASP A 75 0.22 22.70 -39.58
CA ASP A 75 0.54 24.14 -39.58
C ASP A 75 -0.68 25.06 -39.46
N VAL A 76 -1.89 24.48 -39.48
CA VAL A 76 -3.17 25.18 -39.32
C VAL A 76 -4.11 24.33 -38.48
N SER A 77 -5.01 24.96 -37.71
CA SER A 77 -6.12 24.25 -37.05
C SER A 77 -7.12 23.77 -38.11
N PRO A 78 -7.25 22.44 -38.34
CA PRO A 78 -8.21 21.93 -39.31
C PRO A 78 -9.65 22.11 -38.81
N PRO A 79 -10.66 22.05 -39.69
CA PRO A 79 -12.03 21.84 -39.24
C PRO A 79 -12.15 20.53 -38.47
N ALA A 80 -13.20 20.36 -37.65
CA ALA A 80 -13.42 19.11 -36.90
C ALA A 80 -13.47 17.90 -37.82
N LEU A 81 -12.58 16.92 -37.62
CA LEU A 81 -12.39 15.76 -38.50
C LEU A 81 -13.14 14.53 -38.00
N GLY A 82 -13.48 13.62 -38.91
CA GLY A 82 -14.04 12.31 -38.58
C GLY A 82 -12.99 11.30 -38.10
N GLY A 83 -11.71 11.65 -38.14
CA GLY A 83 -10.60 10.81 -37.65
C GLY A 83 -9.28 11.08 -38.37
N VAL A 84 -8.16 10.77 -37.71
CA VAL A 84 -6.80 10.96 -38.24
C VAL A 84 -5.97 9.70 -38.08
N THR A 85 -5.74 8.94 -39.15
CA THR A 85 -4.78 7.81 -39.15
C THR A 85 -3.42 8.29 -39.61
N VAL A 86 -2.39 8.04 -38.81
CA VAL A 86 -1.01 8.42 -39.10
C VAL A 86 -0.19 7.17 -39.40
N GLU A 87 -0.10 6.74 -40.66
CA GLU A 87 0.77 5.64 -41.11
C GLU A 87 2.19 6.10 -41.45
N GLY A 88 2.33 7.37 -41.85
CA GLY A 88 3.61 8.07 -41.98
C GLY A 88 3.99 8.79 -40.69
N GLU A 89 4.27 10.09 -40.77
CA GLU A 89 4.57 10.94 -39.63
C GLU A 89 3.70 12.21 -39.64
N LEU A 90 3.15 12.56 -38.48
CA LEU A 90 2.46 13.81 -38.21
C LEU A 90 3.27 14.61 -37.19
N ILE A 91 3.75 15.79 -37.59
CA ILE A 91 4.47 16.73 -36.74
C ILE A 91 3.55 17.91 -36.45
N VAL A 92 3.48 18.38 -35.22
CA VAL A 92 2.73 19.61 -34.90
C VAL A 92 3.64 20.83 -35.03
N ALA A 93 3.23 21.79 -35.85
CA ALA A 93 3.96 23.04 -36.05
C ALA A 93 4.03 23.86 -34.76
N ARG A 94 5.11 24.65 -34.61
CA ARG A 94 5.36 25.54 -33.45
C ARG A 94 4.46 26.77 -33.44
N ARG A 95 3.19 26.56 -33.09
CA ARG A 95 2.17 27.60 -32.99
C ARG A 95 0.94 27.06 -32.29
N ASP A 96 0.03 27.98 -31.95
CA ASP A 96 -1.30 27.62 -31.48
C ASP A 96 -2.06 26.76 -32.51
N ILE A 97 -2.45 25.56 -32.10
CA ILE A 97 -3.20 24.58 -32.91
C ILE A 97 -4.36 23.98 -32.10
N GLU A 98 -5.51 23.89 -32.75
CA GLU A 98 -6.68 23.17 -32.27
C GLU A 98 -6.94 21.99 -33.22
N LEU A 99 -6.79 20.76 -32.73
CA LEU A 99 -7.09 19.53 -33.46
C LEU A 99 -8.32 18.87 -32.85
N THR A 100 -9.45 18.95 -33.53
CA THR A 100 -10.68 18.24 -33.15
C THR A 100 -10.86 17.05 -34.07
N ALA A 101 -10.96 15.85 -33.52
CA ALA A 101 -11.16 14.62 -34.29
C ALA A 101 -11.98 13.60 -33.51
N ASP A 102 -12.71 12.73 -34.21
CA ASP A 102 -13.42 11.64 -33.54
C ASP A 102 -12.47 10.64 -32.86
N TRP A 103 -11.31 10.41 -33.46
CA TRP A 103 -10.20 9.59 -32.97
C TRP A 103 -8.89 9.98 -33.69
N ILE A 104 -7.76 9.57 -33.11
CA ILE A 104 -6.43 9.63 -33.71
C ILE A 104 -5.78 8.24 -33.57
N LEU A 105 -5.35 7.64 -34.68
CA LEU A 105 -4.72 6.32 -34.69
C LEU A 105 -3.30 6.47 -35.24
N VAL A 106 -2.31 5.95 -34.52
CA VAL A 106 -0.89 6.23 -34.77
C VAL A 106 -0.11 4.94 -35.05
N PRO A 107 -0.32 4.25 -36.19
CA PRO A 107 0.52 3.13 -36.60
C PRO A 107 1.93 3.54 -37.08
N GLY A 108 2.12 4.82 -37.43
CA GLY A 108 3.39 5.47 -37.74
C GLY A 108 3.84 6.35 -36.56
N VAL A 109 4.09 7.64 -36.80
CA VAL A 109 4.66 8.56 -35.79
C VAL A 109 3.77 9.78 -35.58
N LEU A 110 3.39 10.08 -34.33
CA LEU A 110 2.84 11.38 -33.95
C LEU A 110 3.85 12.09 -33.06
N ARG A 111 4.33 13.26 -33.50
CA ARG A 111 5.36 14.06 -32.84
C ARG A 111 4.87 15.46 -32.50
N VAL A 112 4.94 15.81 -31.22
CA VAL A 112 4.65 17.14 -30.68
C VAL A 112 5.86 17.62 -29.91
N GLY A 113 6.61 18.56 -30.49
CA GLY A 113 7.91 18.96 -29.93
C GLY A 113 8.93 17.82 -29.91
N THR A 114 10.08 18.09 -29.29
CA THR A 114 11.16 17.12 -29.05
C THR A 114 11.70 17.32 -27.63
N GLU A 115 12.56 16.41 -27.17
CA GLU A 115 13.24 16.57 -25.88
C GLU A 115 14.09 17.84 -25.84
N ALA A 116 14.85 18.10 -26.91
CA ALA A 116 15.71 19.27 -27.03
C ALA A 116 14.92 20.57 -27.17
N GLU A 117 13.74 20.50 -27.79
CA GLU A 117 12.87 21.63 -27.98
C GLU A 117 11.41 21.24 -27.63
N PRO A 118 11.00 21.37 -26.36
CA PRO A 118 9.62 21.09 -25.96
C PRO A 118 8.60 22.05 -26.59
N PHE A 119 7.34 21.63 -26.69
CA PHE A 119 6.20 22.39 -27.20
C PHE A 119 5.72 23.41 -26.18
N THR A 120 5.98 24.69 -26.47
CA THR A 120 5.65 25.84 -25.61
C THR A 120 4.43 26.61 -26.10
N ASP A 121 4.09 26.52 -27.38
CA ASP A 121 2.83 27.04 -27.91
C ASP A 121 1.64 26.21 -27.41
N ARG A 122 0.42 26.63 -27.73
CA ARG A 122 -0.77 25.94 -27.25
C ARG A 122 -1.29 24.90 -28.25
N LEU A 123 -1.24 23.63 -27.89
CA LEU A 123 -1.89 22.55 -28.63
C LEU A 123 -3.07 22.01 -27.84
N ARG A 124 -4.26 22.02 -28.45
CA ARG A 124 -5.43 21.33 -27.90
C ARG A 124 -5.91 20.23 -28.83
N ILE A 125 -6.02 19.03 -28.29
CA ILE A 125 -6.60 17.87 -28.95
C ILE A 125 -7.94 17.56 -28.28
N THR A 126 -9.03 17.63 -29.06
CA THR A 126 -10.38 17.31 -28.57
C THR A 126 -10.93 16.07 -29.28
N LEU A 127 -11.23 15.03 -28.50
CA LEU A 127 -11.73 13.74 -28.99
C LEU A 127 -13.26 13.69 -28.95
N THR A 128 -13.90 13.60 -30.12
CA THR A 128 -15.35 13.85 -30.29
C THR A 128 -16.20 12.66 -30.72
N GLY A 129 -15.58 11.53 -31.02
CA GLY A 129 -16.24 10.41 -31.68
C GLY A 129 -17.45 9.88 -30.91
N PRO A 130 -18.48 9.37 -31.58
CA PRO A 130 -19.62 8.77 -30.89
C PRO A 130 -19.18 7.52 -30.12
N MET A 131 -19.61 7.39 -28.85
CA MET A 131 -19.15 6.32 -27.94
C MET A 131 -19.40 4.90 -28.46
N ASN A 132 -20.45 4.73 -29.27
CA ASN A 132 -20.87 3.46 -29.85
C ASN A 132 -20.17 3.11 -31.17
N VAL A 133 -19.23 3.94 -31.65
CA VAL A 133 -18.46 3.68 -32.87
C VAL A 133 -17.01 3.44 -32.52
N GLU A 134 -16.60 2.19 -32.66
CA GLU A 134 -15.23 1.77 -32.44
C GLU A 134 -14.30 2.36 -33.51
N ALA A 135 -13.28 3.08 -33.07
CA ALA A 135 -12.29 3.72 -33.94
C ALA A 135 -11.24 2.73 -34.46
N ALA A 136 -10.86 1.75 -33.64
CA ALA A 136 -10.01 0.63 -34.02
C ALA A 136 -10.39 -0.61 -33.20
N ALA A 137 -10.37 -1.78 -33.85
CA ALA A 137 -10.80 -3.04 -33.24
C ALA A 137 -10.04 -3.34 -31.94
N GLY A 138 -10.79 -3.53 -30.84
CA GLY A 138 -10.30 -3.74 -29.48
C GLY A 138 -10.00 -2.46 -28.70
N MET A 139 -9.77 -1.32 -29.37
CA MET A 139 -9.28 -0.09 -28.76
C MET A 139 -10.40 0.88 -28.35
N GLY A 140 -11.61 0.74 -28.89
CA GLY A 140 -12.77 1.57 -28.52
C GLY A 140 -12.90 2.89 -29.31
N SER A 141 -13.65 3.84 -28.76
CA SER A 141 -14.05 5.13 -29.37
C SER A 141 -13.39 6.33 -28.66
N ARG A 142 -13.40 7.55 -29.23
CA ARG A 142 -12.79 8.77 -28.62
C ARG A 142 -11.34 8.55 -28.15
N LEU A 143 -10.53 8.09 -29.08
CA LEU A 143 -9.31 7.34 -28.83
C LEU A 143 -8.10 8.11 -29.39
N ILE A 144 -7.00 8.20 -28.62
CA ILE A 144 -5.64 8.18 -29.22
C ILE A 144 -5.10 6.77 -29.08
N GLY A 145 -4.98 6.06 -30.20
CA GLY A 145 -4.57 4.67 -30.23
C GLY A 145 -3.20 4.52 -30.83
N VAL A 146 -2.29 3.84 -30.10
CA VAL A 146 -0.96 3.51 -30.59
C VAL A 146 -0.87 1.99 -30.78
N PRO A 147 -1.18 1.48 -31.99
CA PRO A 147 -1.06 0.06 -32.30
C PRO A 147 0.41 -0.37 -32.43
N PRO A 148 0.69 -1.69 -32.56
CA PRO A 148 2.04 -2.19 -32.71
C PRO A 148 2.81 -1.51 -33.86
N GLY A 149 4.06 -1.11 -33.62
CA GLY A 149 4.90 -0.36 -34.56
C GLY A 149 4.74 1.16 -34.49
N GLY A 150 3.70 1.65 -33.81
CA GLY A 150 3.45 3.08 -33.64
C GLY A 150 4.35 3.75 -32.61
N LEU A 151 4.60 5.05 -32.82
CA LEU A 151 5.38 5.92 -31.94
C LEU A 151 4.56 7.17 -31.60
N LEU A 152 4.28 7.36 -30.31
CA LEU A 152 3.68 8.58 -29.76
C LEU A 152 4.74 9.36 -28.98
N GLU A 153 5.18 10.50 -29.50
CA GLU A 153 6.10 11.40 -28.81
C GLU A 153 5.45 12.76 -28.59
N ILE A 154 5.22 13.10 -27.33
CA ILE A 154 4.71 14.40 -26.92
C ILE A 154 5.64 14.97 -25.86
N TRP A 155 6.32 16.05 -26.22
CA TRP A 155 7.23 16.79 -25.37
C TRP A 155 6.64 18.16 -25.11
N GLY A 156 5.74 18.29 -24.15
CA GLY A 156 5.26 19.58 -23.64
C GLY A 156 6.31 20.27 -22.78
N GLU A 157 6.12 21.57 -22.58
CA GLU A 157 7.01 22.39 -21.76
C GLU A 157 7.18 21.79 -20.35
N PRO A 158 8.42 21.56 -19.89
CA PRO A 158 8.68 21.10 -18.54
C PRO A 158 8.42 22.26 -17.57
N ARG A 159 7.38 22.13 -16.76
CA ARG A 159 7.04 23.11 -15.72
C ARG A 159 7.09 22.49 -14.33
N THR A 160 7.17 23.32 -13.29
CA THR A 160 7.09 22.86 -11.90
C THR A 160 5.71 22.26 -11.65
N ALA A 161 5.61 20.93 -11.69
CA ALA A 161 4.33 20.24 -11.69
C ALA A 161 3.57 20.40 -10.36
N TRP A 162 4.28 20.50 -9.24
CA TRP A 162 3.70 20.73 -7.92
C TRP A 162 4.76 21.24 -6.93
N THR A 163 4.27 21.79 -5.80
CA THR A 163 5.06 22.22 -4.64
C THR A 163 4.21 22.04 -3.38
N ARG A 164 4.64 22.58 -2.24
CA ARG A 164 3.85 22.65 -1.00
C ARG A 164 3.61 24.10 -0.61
N LEU A 165 2.69 24.32 0.31
CA LEU A 165 2.58 25.62 0.98
C LEU A 165 3.85 25.94 1.80
N ASP A 166 4.11 27.22 2.02
CA ASP A 166 5.17 27.76 2.92
C ASP A 166 4.57 28.55 4.09
N ALA A 167 3.25 28.72 4.10
CA ALA A 167 2.51 29.31 5.20
C ALA A 167 1.10 28.73 5.21
N THR A 168 0.54 28.55 6.41
CA THR A 168 -0.86 28.14 6.58
C THR A 168 -1.80 29.14 5.91
N ALA A 169 -2.74 28.64 5.12
CA ALA A 169 -3.77 29.41 4.42
C ALA A 169 -5.16 29.09 5.02
N PRO A 170 -5.69 29.95 5.91
CA PRO A 170 -7.03 29.76 6.46
C PRO A 170 -8.13 29.86 5.39
N ALA A 171 -9.29 29.26 5.67
CA ALA A 171 -10.49 29.50 4.89
C ALA A 171 -10.79 31.01 4.81
N GLY A 172 -11.17 31.49 3.63
CA GLY A 172 -11.35 32.91 3.31
C GLY A 172 -10.10 33.62 2.78
N SER A 173 -8.93 32.95 2.74
CA SER A 173 -7.71 33.54 2.17
C SER A 173 -7.80 33.67 0.65
N GLY A 174 -7.53 34.86 0.11
CA GLY A 174 -7.44 35.11 -1.34
C GLY A 174 -6.03 34.95 -1.93
N THR A 175 -5.07 34.55 -1.10
CA THR A 175 -3.67 34.36 -1.50
C THR A 175 -3.09 33.14 -0.80
N ILE A 176 -2.16 32.45 -1.44
CA ILE A 176 -1.33 31.40 -0.84
C ILE A 176 0.16 31.74 -1.00
N ARG A 177 1.00 31.11 -0.17
CA ARG A 177 2.46 31.18 -0.29
C ARG A 177 2.99 29.78 -0.53
N VAL A 178 3.79 29.60 -1.59
CA VAL A 178 4.37 28.31 -1.97
C VAL A 178 5.83 28.18 -1.50
N ALA A 179 6.27 26.93 -1.30
CA ALA A 179 7.58 26.59 -0.74
C ALA A 179 8.71 26.90 -1.73
N ASP A 180 8.53 26.49 -2.97
CA ASP A 180 9.55 26.59 -4.01
C ASP A 180 9.32 27.81 -4.90
N ASP A 181 10.36 28.23 -5.61
CA ASP A 181 10.19 29.14 -6.74
C ASP A 181 9.52 28.36 -7.88
N VAL A 182 8.44 28.92 -8.42
CA VAL A 182 7.64 28.29 -9.48
C VAL A 182 7.72 29.10 -10.76
N ASP A 183 7.63 28.41 -11.88
CA ASP A 183 7.53 28.96 -13.23
C ASP A 183 6.07 29.20 -13.67
N TRP A 184 5.13 29.20 -12.72
CA TRP A 184 3.70 29.42 -12.94
C TRP A 184 3.40 30.84 -13.44
N GLU A 185 2.29 31.00 -14.13
CA GLU A 185 1.85 32.25 -14.77
C GLU A 185 0.43 32.66 -14.37
N VAL A 186 0.06 33.91 -14.63
CA VAL A 186 -1.32 34.39 -14.46
C VAL A 186 -2.21 33.68 -15.47
N GLY A 187 -3.35 33.16 -15.00
CA GLY A 187 -4.25 32.30 -15.77
C GLY A 187 -3.99 30.81 -15.56
N ASP A 188 -2.89 30.43 -14.91
CA ASP A 188 -2.68 29.02 -14.56
C ASP A 188 -3.68 28.54 -13.51
N ARG A 189 -4.08 27.27 -13.64
CA ARG A 189 -5.00 26.62 -12.71
C ARG A 189 -4.23 25.70 -11.78
N ILE A 190 -4.51 25.81 -10.49
CA ILE A 190 -3.86 25.02 -9.44
C ILE A 190 -4.87 24.27 -8.59
N ALA A 191 -4.48 23.13 -8.02
CA ALA A 191 -5.23 22.42 -6.99
C ALA A 191 -4.48 22.41 -5.66
N ILE A 192 -5.20 22.55 -4.54
CA ILE A 192 -4.64 22.54 -3.19
C ILE A 192 -5.15 21.31 -2.44
N ALA A 193 -4.22 20.54 -1.87
CA ALA A 193 -4.51 19.33 -1.12
C ALA A 193 -5.30 19.60 0.17
N PRO A 194 -6.13 18.65 0.63
CA PRO A 194 -6.72 18.71 1.96
C PRO A 194 -5.62 18.59 3.02
N SER A 195 -5.79 19.24 4.16
CA SER A 195 -4.86 19.13 5.30
C SER A 195 -5.48 18.50 6.56
N GLY A 196 -6.77 18.19 6.51
CA GLY A 196 -7.54 17.49 7.54
C GLY A 196 -7.87 16.04 7.19
N PHE A 197 -8.89 15.45 7.81
CA PHE A 197 -9.33 14.07 7.53
C PHE A 197 -10.27 13.93 6.32
N ASN A 198 -10.83 15.04 5.83
CA ASN A 198 -11.82 15.01 4.77
C ASN A 198 -11.15 15.24 3.40
N PRO A 199 -11.08 14.22 2.52
CA PRO A 199 -10.48 14.39 1.20
C PRO A 199 -11.25 15.40 0.33
N LEU A 200 -12.54 15.64 0.62
CA LEU A 200 -13.38 16.59 -0.12
C LEU A 200 -13.07 18.07 0.19
N GLU A 201 -12.11 18.34 1.09
CA GLU A 201 -11.61 19.70 1.34
C GLU A 201 -10.49 20.10 0.36
N ALA A 202 -10.17 19.25 -0.62
CA ALA A 202 -9.39 19.65 -1.78
C ALA A 202 -10.16 20.66 -2.62
N GLU A 203 -9.47 21.65 -3.19
CA GLU A 203 -10.10 22.64 -4.06
C GLU A 203 -9.11 23.22 -5.08
N ASP A 204 -9.62 23.70 -6.22
CA ASP A 204 -8.83 24.30 -7.29
C ASP A 204 -9.14 25.78 -7.52
N ARG A 205 -8.17 26.53 -8.06
CA ARG A 205 -8.19 27.99 -8.24
C ARG A 205 -7.43 28.41 -9.49
N GLU A 206 -7.80 29.57 -10.04
CA GLU A 206 -7.03 30.24 -11.07
C GLU A 206 -6.12 31.31 -10.44
N ILE A 207 -4.89 31.42 -10.95
CA ILE A 207 -3.92 32.42 -10.53
C ILE A 207 -4.23 33.76 -11.20
N THR A 208 -4.47 34.81 -10.41
CA THR A 208 -4.73 36.17 -10.92
C THR A 208 -3.54 37.12 -10.80
N ALA A 209 -2.59 36.82 -9.92
CA ALA A 209 -1.32 37.55 -9.81
C ALA A 209 -0.25 36.71 -9.08
N ILE A 210 1.01 36.91 -9.46
CA ILE A 210 2.17 36.29 -8.80
C ILE A 210 3.14 37.40 -8.36
N SER A 211 3.61 37.33 -7.10
CA SER A 211 4.64 38.21 -6.57
C SER A 211 5.64 37.40 -5.75
N GLY A 212 6.74 37.00 -6.38
CA GLY A 212 7.66 36.02 -5.81
C GLY A 212 6.92 34.70 -5.53
N ARG A 213 7.07 34.16 -4.31
CA ARG A 213 6.39 32.92 -3.87
C ARG A 213 4.96 33.13 -3.37
N THR A 214 4.37 34.30 -3.60
CA THR A 214 2.97 34.59 -3.23
C THR A 214 2.09 34.58 -4.48
N VAL A 215 1.06 33.73 -4.44
CA VAL A 215 0.09 33.52 -5.51
C VAL A 215 -1.25 34.08 -5.07
N THR A 216 -1.86 34.93 -5.91
CA THR A 216 -3.20 35.50 -5.69
C THR A 216 -4.23 34.70 -6.48
N LEU A 217 -5.35 34.40 -5.85
CA LEU A 217 -6.38 33.49 -6.35
C LEU A 217 -7.56 34.29 -6.92
N ASP A 218 -8.27 33.71 -7.88
CA ASP A 218 -9.53 34.22 -8.44
C ASP A 218 -10.67 34.26 -7.42
N ALA A 219 -10.67 33.31 -6.48
CA ALA A 219 -11.62 33.23 -5.38
C ALA A 219 -10.92 32.86 -4.07
N ALA A 220 -11.45 33.36 -2.95
CA ALA A 220 -10.98 32.98 -1.63
C ALA A 220 -11.13 31.46 -1.38
N LEU A 221 -10.20 30.87 -0.64
CA LEU A 221 -10.25 29.47 -0.23
C LEU A 221 -11.49 29.16 0.60
N SER A 222 -12.13 28.02 0.36
CA SER A 222 -13.29 27.57 1.14
C SER A 222 -12.86 26.82 2.39
N HIS A 223 -11.67 26.21 2.34
CA HIS A 223 -11.14 25.35 3.38
C HIS A 223 -9.81 25.86 3.93
N HIS A 224 -9.43 25.31 5.08
CA HIS A 224 -8.16 25.60 5.71
C HIS A 224 -7.09 24.63 5.17
N HIS A 225 -5.95 25.17 4.74
CA HIS A 225 -4.82 24.40 4.25
C HIS A 225 -3.57 24.70 5.10
N TYR A 226 -3.12 23.69 5.83
CA TYR A 226 -1.93 23.79 6.68
C TYR A 226 -0.66 23.92 5.84
N GLY A 227 0.26 24.79 6.26
CA GLY A 227 1.42 25.17 5.43
C GLY A 227 2.72 25.38 6.19
N GLU A 228 2.83 24.85 7.40
CA GLU A 228 4.03 24.97 8.23
C GLU A 228 4.72 23.62 8.48
N ILE A 229 6.06 23.65 8.62
CA ILE A 229 6.84 22.51 9.13
C ILE A 229 6.99 22.70 10.64
N GLN A 230 6.75 21.63 11.40
CA GLN A 230 6.92 21.64 12.85
C GLN A 230 8.21 20.92 13.25
N ASN A 231 8.88 21.42 14.29
CA ASN A 231 9.93 20.68 14.97
C ASN A 231 9.39 20.21 16.33
N ILE A 232 9.07 18.92 16.43
CA ILE A 232 8.51 18.31 17.64
C ILE A 232 9.57 17.38 18.21
N VAL A 233 10.03 17.64 19.44
CA VAL A 233 11.04 16.83 20.14
C VAL A 233 12.30 16.53 19.29
N GLY A 234 12.73 17.52 18.47
CA GLY A 234 13.89 17.39 17.59
C GLY A 234 13.62 16.63 16.27
N ARG A 235 12.36 16.32 15.96
CA ARG A 235 11.91 15.70 14.72
C ARG A 235 11.13 16.70 13.86
N SER A 236 11.50 16.80 12.58
CA SER A 236 10.78 17.60 11.59
C SER A 236 9.53 16.85 11.14
N VAL A 237 8.35 17.43 11.38
CA VAL A 237 7.05 16.92 10.94
C VAL A 237 6.51 17.87 9.87
N ASP A 238 6.48 17.42 8.62
CA ASP A 238 5.92 18.16 7.50
C ASP A 238 4.50 17.65 7.22
N GLN A 239 3.50 18.53 7.37
CA GLN A 239 2.09 18.26 7.06
C GLN A 239 1.52 19.32 6.10
N ARG A 240 2.40 19.98 5.34
CA ARG A 240 2.02 21.07 4.47
C ARG A 240 1.24 20.53 3.28
N ALA A 241 0.13 21.19 2.96
CA ALA A 241 -0.67 20.83 1.81
C ALA A 241 0.13 21.02 0.51
N GLU A 242 0.08 20.02 -0.36
CA GLU A 242 0.57 20.09 -1.72
C GLU A 242 -0.28 21.05 -2.58
N VAL A 243 0.37 21.70 -3.54
CA VAL A 243 -0.24 22.57 -4.55
C VAL A 243 0.20 22.08 -5.93
N LEU A 244 -0.74 21.65 -6.76
CA LEU A 244 -0.51 21.09 -8.09
C LEU A 244 -0.75 22.15 -9.16
N LEU A 245 0.08 22.20 -10.21
CA LEU A 245 -0.25 22.88 -11.46
C LEU A 245 -1.08 21.94 -12.34
N LEU A 246 -2.25 22.38 -12.81
CA LEU A 246 -3.20 21.52 -13.54
C LEU A 246 -3.13 21.67 -15.06
N ASN A 247 -2.95 22.88 -15.59
CA ASN A 247 -2.92 23.12 -17.03
C ASN A 247 -1.51 22.96 -17.62
N ARG A 248 -1.41 22.60 -18.91
CA ARG A 248 -0.15 22.46 -19.66
C ARG A 248 -0.28 23.09 -21.06
N SER A 249 0.84 23.27 -21.76
CA SER A 249 0.87 23.78 -23.14
C SER A 249 0.20 22.82 -24.14
N VAL A 250 0.27 21.51 -23.88
CA VAL A 250 -0.40 20.46 -24.65
C VAL A 250 -1.56 19.88 -23.84
N THR A 251 -2.79 20.06 -24.30
CA THR A 251 -4.01 19.56 -23.66
C THR A 251 -4.69 18.50 -24.53
N ILE A 252 -5.07 17.38 -23.93
CA ILE A 252 -5.89 16.31 -24.53
C ILE A 252 -7.18 16.20 -23.70
N ARG A 253 -8.33 16.38 -24.34
CA ARG A 253 -9.64 16.39 -23.67
C ARG A 253 -10.74 15.66 -24.43
N GLY A 254 -11.77 15.24 -23.69
CA GLY A 254 -13.02 14.78 -24.27
C GLY A 254 -13.90 15.93 -24.79
N LEU A 255 -14.90 15.60 -25.61
CA LEU A 255 -15.90 16.54 -26.10
C LEU A 255 -16.60 17.30 -24.97
N GLY A 256 -16.82 18.60 -25.18
CA GLY A 256 -17.68 19.42 -24.33
C GLY A 256 -17.04 19.88 -23.03
N VAL A 257 -15.71 19.96 -22.98
CA VAL A 257 -14.93 20.40 -21.81
C VAL A 257 -14.28 21.73 -22.16
N ASP A 258 -14.52 22.77 -21.37
CA ASP A 258 -13.85 24.06 -21.53
C ASP A 258 -12.44 24.06 -20.91
N ASP A 259 -11.73 25.18 -21.02
CA ASP A 259 -10.35 25.31 -20.51
C ASP A 259 -10.29 25.32 -18.96
N ASP A 260 -11.43 25.53 -18.29
CA ASP A 260 -11.59 25.42 -16.84
C ASP A 260 -11.97 23.99 -16.39
N GLY A 261 -11.99 23.05 -17.32
CA GLY A 261 -12.42 21.66 -17.09
C GLY A 261 -13.91 21.53 -16.80
N ASN A 262 -14.72 22.56 -17.07
CA ASN A 262 -16.17 22.50 -16.86
C ASN A 262 -16.83 21.71 -17.98
N VAL A 263 -17.79 20.90 -17.57
CA VAL A 263 -18.49 19.94 -18.40
C VAL A 263 -19.73 20.60 -18.99
N GLY A 264 -19.69 20.86 -20.29
CA GLY A 264 -20.81 21.32 -21.10
C GLY A 264 -21.74 20.18 -21.56
N PRO A 265 -22.83 20.52 -22.26
CA PRO A 265 -23.74 19.52 -22.84
C PRO A 265 -23.00 18.56 -23.78
N GLY A 266 -23.18 17.24 -23.60
CA GLY A 266 -22.54 16.19 -24.41
C GLY A 266 -21.29 15.55 -23.80
N ALA A 267 -20.76 16.11 -22.70
CA ALA A 267 -19.64 15.52 -21.96
C ALA A 267 -20.06 14.41 -20.96
N ALA A 268 -21.37 14.15 -20.83
CA ALA A 268 -21.93 13.14 -19.92
C ALA A 268 -21.55 11.68 -20.25
N ASP A 269 -20.99 11.42 -21.44
CA ASP A 269 -20.77 10.06 -21.94
C ASP A 269 -19.39 9.46 -21.54
N GLY A 270 -18.60 10.15 -20.71
CA GLY A 270 -17.23 9.76 -20.38
C GLY A 270 -16.24 10.23 -21.45
N GLY A 271 -15.09 10.76 -21.02
CA GLY A 271 -14.13 11.48 -21.86
C GLY A 271 -13.49 10.69 -23.00
N GLY A 272 -12.42 11.22 -23.58
CA GLY A 272 -11.54 10.42 -24.44
C GLY A 272 -10.62 9.50 -23.63
N HIS A 273 -9.86 8.65 -24.32
CA HIS A 273 -8.84 7.80 -23.69
C HIS A 273 -7.61 7.63 -24.59
N VAL A 274 -6.47 7.30 -23.98
CA VAL A 274 -5.24 6.93 -24.70
C VAL A 274 -4.92 5.46 -24.42
N MET A 275 -4.62 4.69 -25.46
CA MET A 275 -4.25 3.28 -25.35
C MET A 275 -2.99 2.95 -26.16
N ILE A 276 -1.97 2.45 -25.47
CA ILE A 276 -0.67 2.05 -26.01
C ILE A 276 -0.59 0.52 -25.95
N LEU A 277 -0.50 -0.15 -27.09
CA LEU A 277 -0.50 -1.61 -27.19
C LEU A 277 0.92 -2.21 -27.19
N ALA A 278 1.01 -3.53 -27.03
CA ALA A 278 2.23 -4.30 -27.24
C ALA A 278 2.93 -3.95 -28.56
N GLY A 279 4.24 -3.70 -28.51
CA GLY A 279 5.05 -3.34 -29.68
C GLY A 279 4.92 -1.88 -30.13
N ALA A 280 4.15 -1.05 -29.43
CA ALA A 280 4.16 0.40 -29.59
C ALA A 280 5.17 1.07 -28.64
N THR A 281 5.51 2.32 -28.92
CA THR A 281 6.34 3.17 -28.05
C THR A 281 5.62 4.47 -27.73
N ALA A 282 5.63 4.88 -26.46
CA ALA A 282 5.13 6.18 -26.05
C ALA A 282 6.09 6.91 -25.10
N ARG A 283 6.30 8.20 -25.37
CA ARG A 283 7.06 9.15 -24.55
C ARG A 283 6.23 10.41 -24.39
N ILE A 284 5.66 10.59 -23.19
CA ILE A 284 4.68 11.64 -22.90
C ILE A 284 5.25 12.51 -21.79
N GLN A 285 5.43 13.81 -22.05
CA GLN A 285 5.90 14.77 -21.07
C GLN A 285 5.08 16.05 -21.11
N GLY A 286 4.77 16.61 -19.94
CA GLY A 286 4.18 17.95 -19.85
C GLY A 286 2.81 18.05 -20.54
N VAL A 287 2.01 16.99 -20.48
CA VAL A 287 0.69 16.93 -21.12
C VAL A 287 -0.41 17.04 -20.08
N GLU A 288 -1.43 17.83 -20.39
CA GLU A 288 -2.67 17.91 -19.61
C GLU A 288 -3.72 16.96 -20.19
N PHE A 289 -4.25 16.09 -19.34
CA PHE A 289 -5.40 15.24 -19.62
C PHE A 289 -6.57 15.68 -18.74
N VAL A 290 -7.50 16.45 -19.31
CA VAL A 290 -8.65 16.99 -18.57
C VAL A 290 -9.94 16.29 -19.00
N HIS A 291 -10.69 15.79 -18.01
CA HIS A 291 -11.96 15.10 -18.24
C HIS A 291 -11.83 13.96 -19.28
N MET A 292 -10.72 13.23 -19.15
CA MET A 292 -10.43 12.00 -19.87
C MET A 292 -10.85 10.78 -19.04
N GLY A 293 -10.76 9.59 -19.62
CA GLY A 293 -11.29 8.36 -19.04
C GLY A 293 -12.80 8.26 -19.24
N GLN A 294 -13.24 7.13 -19.79
CA GLN A 294 -14.66 6.89 -20.03
C GLN A 294 -15.29 6.28 -18.78
N THR A 295 -16.16 7.06 -18.14
CA THR A 295 -16.88 6.65 -16.93
C THR A 295 -17.67 5.36 -17.18
N GLY A 296 -17.48 4.36 -16.32
CA GLY A 296 -18.19 3.08 -16.43
C GLY A 296 -17.78 2.20 -17.62
N GLN A 297 -16.71 2.54 -18.35
CA GLN A 297 -16.17 1.70 -19.42
C GLN A 297 -14.80 1.13 -19.02
N LEU A 298 -14.71 -0.20 -18.90
CA LEU A 298 -13.49 -0.90 -18.54
C LEU A 298 -12.43 -0.76 -19.66
N GLY A 299 -11.18 -0.53 -19.29
CA GLY A 299 -10.06 -0.41 -20.24
C GLY A 299 -10.00 0.90 -21.02
N ARG A 300 -10.76 1.92 -20.61
CA ARG A 300 -10.87 3.23 -21.28
C ARG A 300 -10.44 4.34 -20.32
N TYR A 301 -9.13 4.48 -20.12
CA TYR A 301 -8.52 5.34 -19.11
C TYR A 301 -7.76 6.52 -19.74
N PRO A 302 -7.52 7.64 -19.03
CA PRO A 302 -6.82 8.79 -19.58
C PRO A 302 -5.51 8.40 -20.28
N VAL A 303 -4.70 7.56 -19.63
CA VAL A 303 -3.46 6.99 -20.19
C VAL A 303 -3.34 5.52 -19.79
N HIS A 304 -3.19 4.63 -20.77
CA HIS A 304 -3.22 3.18 -20.56
C HIS A 304 -2.18 2.46 -21.42
N TRP A 305 -1.13 1.94 -20.79
CA TRP A 305 -0.30 0.88 -21.40
C TRP A 305 -1.02 -0.45 -21.21
N HIS A 306 -1.50 -1.04 -22.30
CA HIS A 306 -2.33 -2.23 -22.29
C HIS A 306 -1.57 -3.43 -22.87
N MET A 307 -1.26 -4.38 -21.98
CA MET A 307 -0.50 -5.60 -22.29
C MET A 307 0.79 -5.29 -23.05
N ALA A 308 1.46 -4.19 -22.70
CA ALA A 308 2.58 -3.68 -23.47
C ALA A 308 3.85 -4.55 -23.34
N GLY A 309 3.89 -5.41 -22.33
CA GLY A 309 5.05 -6.21 -21.97
C GLY A 309 6.17 -5.33 -21.44
N ASP A 310 7.39 -5.70 -21.80
CA ASP A 310 8.60 -5.01 -21.34
C ASP A 310 8.86 -3.73 -22.14
N VAL A 311 8.77 -2.56 -21.48
CA VAL A 311 8.76 -1.23 -22.13
C VAL A 311 9.84 -0.25 -21.63
N PRO A 312 11.12 -0.65 -21.55
CA PRO A 312 12.18 0.24 -21.08
C PRO A 312 12.30 1.49 -21.97
N GLY A 313 12.44 2.66 -21.34
CA GLY A 313 12.56 3.95 -22.04
C GLY A 313 11.23 4.56 -22.52
N GLN A 314 10.10 3.91 -22.22
CA GLN A 314 8.78 4.53 -22.33
C GLN A 314 8.42 5.23 -21.01
N PHE A 315 7.70 6.34 -21.10
CA PHE A 315 7.37 7.12 -19.91
C PHE A 315 6.15 8.03 -20.06
N ILE A 316 5.59 8.39 -18.90
CA ILE A 316 4.80 9.60 -18.70
C ILE A 316 5.43 10.46 -17.60
N ARG A 317 5.74 11.71 -17.92
CA ARG A 317 6.47 12.64 -17.04
C ARG A 317 5.78 13.99 -16.90
N ASN A 318 5.81 14.58 -15.70
CA ASN A 318 5.41 15.97 -15.44
C ASN A 318 4.03 16.35 -16.03
N SER A 319 3.17 15.36 -16.22
CA SER A 319 1.86 15.49 -16.87
C SER A 319 0.77 15.61 -15.82
N SER A 320 -0.34 16.25 -16.17
CA SER A 320 -1.49 16.42 -15.29
C SER A 320 -2.68 15.61 -15.79
N ILE A 321 -3.39 14.96 -14.88
CA ILE A 321 -4.62 14.23 -15.16
C ILE A 321 -5.65 14.72 -14.16
N TRP A 322 -6.73 15.35 -14.62
CA TRP A 322 -7.70 15.91 -13.68
C TRP A 322 -9.15 15.90 -14.16
N ARG A 323 -10.07 15.85 -13.18
CA ARG A 323 -11.51 15.60 -13.39
C ARG A 323 -11.74 14.31 -14.20
N SER A 324 -10.94 13.28 -13.92
CA SER A 324 -10.97 12.04 -14.69
C SER A 324 -12.20 11.20 -14.37
N GLY A 325 -12.88 10.77 -15.44
CA GLY A 325 -14.04 9.88 -15.34
C GLY A 325 -13.69 8.48 -14.84
N ASN A 326 -12.41 8.09 -14.90
CA ASN A 326 -11.96 6.76 -14.52
C ASN A 326 -10.43 6.63 -14.47
N ARG A 327 -9.86 6.46 -13.28
CA ARG A 327 -8.40 6.33 -13.04
C ARG A 327 -7.57 7.52 -13.51
N CYS A 328 -6.25 7.46 -13.34
CA CYS A 328 -5.32 8.45 -13.89
C CYS A 328 -4.36 7.79 -14.89
N VAL A 329 -3.40 7.02 -14.40
CA VAL A 329 -2.43 6.27 -15.22
C VAL A 329 -2.61 4.79 -14.95
N THR A 330 -2.86 4.02 -16.00
CA THR A 330 -3.00 2.56 -15.91
C THR A 330 -1.82 1.86 -16.55
N VAL A 331 -1.22 0.96 -15.78
CA VAL A 331 -0.15 0.04 -16.18
C VAL A 331 -0.73 -1.36 -16.13
N HIS A 332 -0.97 -1.97 -17.28
CA HIS A 332 -1.63 -3.27 -17.39
C HIS A 332 -0.75 -4.21 -18.20
N GLY A 333 -0.24 -5.27 -17.55
CA GLY A 333 0.69 -6.21 -18.19
C GLY A 333 1.90 -5.52 -18.83
N ALA A 334 2.44 -4.50 -18.16
CA ALA A 334 3.58 -3.72 -18.61
C ALA A 334 4.67 -3.66 -17.52
N ASP A 335 5.93 -3.79 -17.96
CA ASP A 335 7.11 -3.85 -17.10
C ASP A 335 8.10 -2.74 -17.43
N ARG A 336 8.80 -2.24 -16.41
CA ARG A 336 9.87 -1.22 -16.54
C ARG A 336 9.43 0.09 -17.23
N LEU A 337 8.15 0.44 -17.09
CA LEU A 337 7.62 1.75 -17.45
C LEU A 337 8.03 2.80 -16.40
N GLU A 338 8.28 4.03 -16.84
CA GLU A 338 8.49 5.16 -15.96
C GLU A 338 7.26 6.09 -15.87
N VAL A 339 6.80 6.32 -14.65
CA VAL A 339 5.69 7.22 -14.29
C VAL A 339 6.25 8.20 -13.26
N THR A 340 6.66 9.40 -13.69
CA THR A 340 7.42 10.33 -12.82
C THR A 340 6.85 11.74 -12.79
N GLY A 341 6.74 12.36 -11.61
CA GLY A 341 6.39 13.78 -11.48
C GLY A 341 4.97 14.14 -11.93
N ASN A 342 4.08 13.17 -12.11
CA ASN A 342 2.74 13.42 -12.61
C ASN A 342 1.80 13.85 -11.49
N THR A 343 0.79 14.64 -11.84
CA THR A 343 -0.25 15.11 -10.92
C THR A 343 -1.61 14.54 -11.31
N CYS A 344 -2.32 13.93 -10.36
CA CYS A 344 -3.64 13.33 -10.52
C CYS A 344 -4.61 14.02 -9.57
N TYR A 345 -5.62 14.75 -10.07
CA TYR A 345 -6.56 15.51 -9.24
C TYR A 345 -8.02 15.21 -9.60
N ASP A 346 -8.83 14.86 -8.60
CA ASP A 346 -10.27 14.59 -8.77
C ASP A 346 -10.54 13.49 -9.80
N HIS A 347 -10.34 12.23 -9.38
CA HIS A 347 -10.53 11.06 -10.24
C HIS A 347 -11.52 10.06 -9.63
N LEU A 348 -12.26 9.36 -10.49
CA LEU A 348 -13.10 8.23 -10.08
C LEU A 348 -12.30 6.92 -10.07
N GLY A 349 -12.51 6.10 -9.04
CA GLY A 349 -11.87 4.79 -8.90
C GLY A 349 -10.41 4.86 -8.48
N HIS A 350 -9.64 3.79 -8.68
CA HIS A 350 -8.20 3.77 -8.37
C HIS A 350 -7.39 4.72 -9.28
N GLY A 351 -6.46 5.51 -8.74
CA GLY A 351 -5.72 6.56 -9.47
C GLY A 351 -4.60 6.03 -10.36
N TYR A 352 -3.41 5.84 -9.77
CA TYR A 352 -2.29 5.11 -10.37
C TYR A 352 -2.54 3.62 -10.19
N PHE A 353 -2.78 2.90 -11.29
CA PHE A 353 -3.43 1.59 -11.27
C PHE A 353 -2.59 0.54 -11.98
N LEU A 354 -2.04 -0.40 -11.21
CA LEU A 354 -1.48 -1.65 -11.72
C LEU A 354 -2.60 -2.70 -11.78
N GLU A 355 -2.89 -3.27 -12.94
CA GLU A 355 -4.20 -3.91 -13.15
C GLU A 355 -4.28 -5.32 -12.57
N ASP A 356 -3.37 -6.22 -12.92
CA ASP A 356 -3.64 -7.64 -12.74
C ASP A 356 -2.51 -8.50 -12.15
N GLY A 357 -1.40 -7.89 -11.75
CA GLY A 357 -0.40 -8.49 -10.86
C GLY A 357 0.82 -9.06 -11.59
N ALA A 358 0.90 -8.89 -12.91
CA ALA A 358 2.08 -9.25 -13.70
C ALA A 358 3.05 -8.07 -13.88
N GLU A 359 2.69 -6.85 -13.48
CA GLU A 359 3.45 -5.64 -13.74
C GLU A 359 4.63 -5.47 -12.77
N THR A 360 5.86 -5.45 -13.28
CA THR A 360 7.10 -5.45 -12.49
C THR A 360 8.13 -4.43 -12.98
N GLY A 361 9.00 -3.99 -12.08
CA GLY A 361 10.11 -3.08 -12.36
C GLY A 361 9.68 -1.67 -12.77
N ASN A 362 8.39 -1.33 -12.67
CA ASN A 362 7.90 0.00 -13.02
C ASN A 362 8.34 1.03 -11.97
N LEU A 363 8.61 2.25 -12.43
CA LEU A 363 9.02 3.37 -11.59
C LEU A 363 7.84 4.32 -11.39
N PHE A 364 7.45 4.54 -10.15
CA PHE A 364 6.51 5.57 -9.72
C PHE A 364 7.27 6.53 -8.80
N VAL A 365 7.70 7.66 -9.34
CA VAL A 365 8.56 8.61 -8.63
C VAL A 365 7.94 10.00 -8.59
N ASP A 366 7.87 10.63 -7.41
CA ASP A 366 7.42 12.01 -7.23
C ASP A 366 6.02 12.33 -7.82
N ASN A 367 5.15 11.32 -7.93
CA ASN A 367 3.78 11.53 -8.39
C ASN A 367 2.89 11.96 -7.22
N VAL A 368 1.91 12.82 -7.50
CA VAL A 368 0.95 13.28 -6.50
C VAL A 368 -0.46 12.97 -6.95
N GLY A 369 -1.23 12.30 -6.08
CA GLY A 369 -2.66 12.11 -6.26
C GLY A 369 -3.46 12.80 -5.17
N ILE A 370 -4.39 13.66 -5.57
CA ILE A 370 -5.34 14.38 -4.71
C ILE A 370 -6.76 14.01 -5.11
N LEU A 371 -7.59 13.73 -4.10
CA LEU A 371 -9.03 13.50 -4.25
C LEU A 371 -9.40 12.29 -5.12
N GLY A 372 -9.19 11.09 -4.57
CA GLY A 372 -9.78 9.85 -5.10
C GLY A 372 -11.25 9.69 -4.70
N ARG A 373 -12.17 9.66 -5.66
CA ARG A 373 -13.61 9.54 -5.43
C ARG A 373 -14.12 8.13 -5.70
N ARG A 374 -15.04 7.69 -4.85
CA ARG A 374 -15.71 6.40 -4.97
C ARG A 374 -16.76 6.46 -6.09
N PRO A 375 -16.66 5.65 -7.15
CA PRO A 375 -17.70 5.56 -8.16
C PRO A 375 -18.94 4.81 -7.65
N GLU A 376 -20.10 5.21 -8.18
CA GLU A 376 -21.42 4.66 -7.82
C GLU A 376 -22.14 4.07 -9.04
N GLY A 377 -23.01 3.08 -8.81
CA GLY A 377 -23.81 2.45 -9.86
C GLY A 377 -22.98 1.95 -11.04
N ALA A 378 -23.40 2.30 -12.26
CA ALA A 378 -22.74 1.89 -13.50
C ALA A 378 -21.35 2.52 -13.71
N ALA A 379 -20.96 3.53 -12.95
CA ALA A 379 -19.61 4.10 -13.01
C ALA A 379 -18.56 3.21 -12.34
N ARG A 380 -18.98 2.27 -11.46
CA ARG A 380 -18.09 1.36 -10.74
C ARG A 380 -17.67 0.21 -11.65
N LEU A 381 -16.36 0.05 -11.85
CA LEU A 381 -15.83 -0.98 -12.73
C LEU A 381 -15.40 -2.23 -11.98
N LEU A 382 -14.76 -2.06 -10.83
CA LEU A 382 -14.31 -3.15 -9.99
C LEU A 382 -15.02 -3.10 -8.63
N PRO A 383 -15.29 -4.25 -7.98
CA PRO A 383 -15.74 -4.27 -6.59
C PRO A 383 -14.83 -3.47 -5.65
N SER A 384 -13.50 -3.52 -5.89
CA SER A 384 -12.50 -2.78 -5.11
C SER A 384 -12.63 -1.26 -5.20
N ASP A 385 -13.23 -0.72 -6.26
CA ASP A 385 -13.47 0.73 -6.43
C ASP A 385 -14.42 1.28 -5.34
N GLU A 386 -15.08 0.43 -4.55
CA GLU A 386 -15.79 0.89 -3.34
C GLU A 386 -14.85 1.58 -2.32
N ARG A 387 -13.56 1.27 -2.37
CA ARG A 387 -12.49 1.86 -1.55
C ARG A 387 -11.34 2.29 -2.47
N PRO A 388 -11.52 3.32 -3.31
CA PRO A 388 -10.54 3.69 -4.32
C PRO A 388 -9.19 3.99 -3.69
N ALA A 389 -8.11 3.58 -4.35
CA ALA A 389 -6.75 3.84 -3.90
C ALA A 389 -6.13 4.94 -4.75
N THR A 390 -5.35 5.85 -4.17
CA THR A 390 -4.54 6.76 -4.97
C THR A 390 -3.48 5.97 -5.75
N PHE A 391 -2.80 5.05 -5.07
CA PHE A 391 -1.88 4.08 -5.68
C PHE A 391 -2.39 2.66 -5.40
N TRP A 392 -2.86 1.99 -6.45
CA TRP A 392 -3.30 0.60 -6.43
C TRP A 392 -2.20 -0.29 -7.01
N VAL A 393 -1.60 -1.12 -6.16
CA VAL A 393 -0.42 -1.92 -6.47
C VAL A 393 -0.75 -3.40 -6.33
N THR A 394 -0.76 -4.12 -7.45
CA THR A 394 -1.06 -5.57 -7.51
C THR A 394 0.17 -6.45 -7.53
N ASN A 395 1.36 -5.88 -7.77
CA ASN A 395 2.63 -6.60 -7.68
C ASN A 395 3.65 -5.77 -6.89
N PRO A 396 4.30 -6.32 -5.85
CA PRO A 396 5.15 -5.53 -4.98
C PRO A 396 6.52 -5.21 -5.59
N ASN A 397 6.92 -5.86 -6.68
CA ASN A 397 8.19 -5.62 -7.36
C ASN A 397 8.11 -4.39 -8.28
N ASN A 398 7.80 -3.23 -7.70
CA ASN A 398 7.79 -1.92 -8.37
C ASN A 398 8.44 -0.89 -7.45
N HIS A 399 8.89 0.24 -7.99
CA HIS A 399 9.56 1.28 -7.22
C HIS A 399 8.58 2.43 -6.97
N LEU A 400 8.20 2.63 -5.71
CA LEU A 400 7.37 3.75 -5.27
C LEU A 400 8.23 4.66 -4.37
N GLU A 401 8.65 5.80 -4.91
CA GLU A 401 9.54 6.75 -4.22
C GLU A 401 9.00 8.18 -4.28
N GLY A 402 9.01 8.90 -3.17
CA GLY A 402 8.68 10.33 -3.15
C GLY A 402 7.22 10.68 -3.50
N ASN A 403 6.34 9.68 -3.64
CA ASN A 403 4.97 9.90 -4.07
C ASN A 403 4.09 10.42 -2.92
N VAL A 404 3.04 11.17 -3.27
CA VAL A 404 2.08 11.72 -2.32
C VAL A 404 0.67 11.21 -2.62
N ALA A 405 0.04 10.57 -1.64
CA ALA A 405 -1.37 10.21 -1.63
C ALA A 405 -2.16 11.14 -0.68
N ALA A 406 -2.58 12.27 -1.22
CA ALA A 406 -3.15 13.43 -0.53
C ALA A 406 -4.69 13.48 -0.64
N GLY A 407 -5.35 12.49 -0.05
CA GLY A 407 -6.80 12.44 0.07
C GLY A 407 -7.49 11.47 -0.89
N SER A 408 -8.11 10.45 -0.32
CA SER A 408 -8.99 9.51 -1.02
C SER A 408 -10.18 9.16 -0.13
N GLN A 409 -11.36 9.00 -0.74
CA GLN A 409 -12.52 8.37 -0.09
C GLN A 409 -12.27 6.89 0.24
N GLY A 410 -11.18 6.31 -0.28
CA GLY A 410 -10.63 5.03 0.12
C GLY A 410 -9.24 5.16 0.74
N ILE A 411 -8.24 4.58 0.07
CA ILE A 411 -6.91 4.29 0.60
C ILE A 411 -5.86 5.17 -0.11
N GLY A 412 -4.75 5.49 0.56
CA GLY A 412 -3.61 6.14 -0.08
C GLY A 412 -2.83 5.17 -0.97
N PHE A 413 -2.03 4.31 -0.35
CA PHE A 413 -1.27 3.23 -0.99
C PHE A 413 -1.87 1.87 -0.62
N TRP A 414 -2.36 1.14 -1.62
CA TRP A 414 -2.92 -0.19 -1.43
C TRP A 414 -2.10 -1.24 -2.18
N TYR A 415 -1.32 -2.04 -1.44
CA TYR A 415 -0.70 -3.26 -1.95
C TYR A 415 -1.73 -4.41 -1.90
N ALA A 416 -2.56 -4.48 -2.94
CA ALA A 416 -3.63 -5.46 -3.12
C ALA A 416 -3.10 -6.66 -3.89
N LEU A 417 -2.36 -7.56 -3.23
CA LEU A 417 -1.59 -8.60 -3.90
C LEU A 417 -2.40 -9.88 -4.18
N PRO A 418 -2.69 -10.24 -5.43
CA PRO A 418 -3.34 -11.51 -5.77
C PRO A 418 -2.36 -12.69 -5.57
N GLU A 419 -2.89 -13.92 -5.49
CA GLU A 419 -2.05 -15.12 -5.35
C GLU A 419 -1.18 -15.35 -6.60
N GLU A 420 -1.80 -15.17 -7.75
CA GLU A 420 -1.24 -15.26 -9.09
C GLU A 420 -1.89 -14.14 -9.93
N PRO A 421 -1.27 -13.71 -11.04
CA PRO A 421 -1.87 -12.74 -11.93
C PRO A 421 -3.29 -13.12 -12.34
N THR A 422 -4.15 -12.12 -12.43
CA THR A 422 -5.57 -12.26 -12.78
C THR A 422 -5.82 -11.70 -14.18
N GLY A 423 -7.08 -11.58 -14.60
CA GLY A 423 -7.42 -10.87 -15.84
C GLY A 423 -6.69 -11.38 -17.08
N PRO A 424 -6.36 -10.48 -18.02
CA PRO A 424 -5.57 -10.79 -19.22
C PRO A 424 -4.17 -11.39 -18.95
N SER A 425 -3.55 -11.11 -17.81
CA SER A 425 -2.26 -11.71 -17.42
C SER A 425 -2.39 -13.09 -16.74
N ALA A 426 -3.59 -13.66 -16.63
CA ALA A 426 -3.78 -14.96 -15.99
C ALA A 426 -2.89 -16.06 -16.58
N GLY A 427 -2.21 -16.81 -15.71
CA GLY A 427 -1.28 -17.89 -16.10
C GLY A 427 0.19 -17.47 -16.17
N GLN A 428 0.50 -16.19 -16.00
CA GLN A 428 1.88 -15.71 -15.85
C GLN A 428 2.56 -16.30 -14.58
N PRO A 429 3.89 -16.45 -14.56
CA PRO A 429 4.62 -17.14 -13.49
C PRO A 429 4.74 -16.34 -12.18
N ASP A 430 4.35 -15.06 -12.19
CA ASP A 430 4.46 -14.17 -11.03
C ASP A 430 3.67 -14.69 -9.83
N ARG A 431 4.18 -14.42 -8.63
CA ARG A 431 3.54 -14.78 -7.36
C ARG A 431 3.52 -13.56 -6.44
N PRO A 432 2.66 -12.56 -6.69
CA PRO A 432 2.74 -11.26 -6.01
C PRO A 432 2.79 -11.34 -4.48
N ARG A 433 2.05 -12.25 -3.86
CA ARG A 433 2.08 -12.48 -2.40
C ARG A 433 3.41 -13.01 -1.86
N ARG A 434 4.31 -13.51 -2.71
CA ARG A 434 5.63 -14.06 -2.36
C ARG A 434 6.79 -13.32 -3.03
N THR A 435 6.51 -12.43 -3.97
CA THR A 435 7.52 -11.60 -4.62
C THR A 435 8.14 -10.62 -3.61
N PRO A 436 9.47 -10.49 -3.52
CA PRO A 436 10.13 -9.43 -2.76
C PRO A 436 9.59 -8.05 -3.09
N LEU A 437 9.54 -7.18 -2.08
CA LEU A 437 9.20 -5.78 -2.28
C LEU A 437 10.30 -5.14 -3.12
N GLY A 438 9.92 -4.34 -4.12
CA GLY A 438 10.83 -3.45 -4.82
C GLY A 438 11.26 -2.31 -3.91
N VAL A 439 10.95 -1.07 -4.27
CA VAL A 439 11.26 0.11 -3.45
C VAL A 439 9.96 0.69 -2.90
N PHE A 440 9.95 0.99 -1.60
CA PHE A 440 8.97 1.88 -0.99
C PHE A 440 9.70 2.80 -0.02
N ARG A 441 9.95 4.06 -0.43
CA ARG A 441 10.60 5.03 0.44
C ARG A 441 10.14 6.47 0.21
N ASP A 442 10.22 7.27 1.26
CA ASP A 442 10.02 8.72 1.22
C ASP A 442 8.63 9.13 0.68
N ASN A 443 7.64 8.23 0.77
CA ASN A 443 6.27 8.49 0.35
C ASN A 443 5.47 9.20 1.46
N VAL A 444 4.45 9.96 1.07
CA VAL A 444 3.53 10.67 1.97
C VAL A 444 2.11 10.18 1.77
N ALA A 445 1.38 9.86 2.84
CA ALA A 445 -0.03 9.48 2.78
C ALA A 445 -0.87 10.25 3.79
N HIS A 446 -1.87 11.02 3.35
CA HIS A 446 -2.76 11.71 4.28
C HIS A 446 -4.18 11.90 3.77
N SER A 447 -5.08 12.24 4.70
CA SER A 447 -6.48 12.57 4.41
C SER A 447 -7.27 11.42 3.77
N ASN A 448 -6.81 10.17 3.93
CA ASN A 448 -7.45 8.98 3.38
C ASN A 448 -8.48 8.38 4.35
N GLN A 449 -9.67 8.03 3.85
CA GLN A 449 -10.81 7.60 4.68
C GLN A 449 -10.83 6.10 5.04
N ARG A 450 -9.97 5.27 4.41
CA ARG A 450 -9.86 3.82 4.66
C ARG A 450 -8.44 3.33 4.94
N GLY A 451 -7.44 4.20 4.93
CA GLY A 451 -6.07 3.90 5.37
C GLY A 451 -5.01 4.68 4.59
N GLY A 452 -3.85 4.92 5.20
CA GLY A 452 -2.69 5.48 4.50
C GLY A 452 -1.99 4.42 3.64
N LEU A 453 -1.17 3.57 4.27
CA LEU A 453 -0.58 2.37 3.68
C LEU A 453 -1.37 1.13 4.10
N PHE A 454 -1.81 0.33 3.13
CA PHE A 454 -2.63 -0.85 3.36
C PHE A 454 -2.12 -2.05 2.54
N VAL A 455 -1.66 -3.10 3.24
CA VAL A 455 -1.15 -4.35 2.65
C VAL A 455 -2.04 -5.50 3.09
N ASP A 456 -3.09 -5.76 2.32
CA ASP A 456 -4.11 -6.81 2.52
C ASP A 456 -5.09 -6.78 1.33
N HIS A 457 -6.14 -7.61 1.35
CA HIS A 457 -7.28 -7.53 0.43
C HIS A 457 -6.92 -7.55 -1.06
N GLY A 458 -6.08 -8.51 -1.47
CA GLY A 458 -5.74 -8.71 -2.88
C GLY A 458 -6.90 -9.23 -3.72
N PRO A 459 -6.93 -8.92 -5.03
CA PRO A 459 -7.99 -9.33 -5.93
C PRO A 459 -7.94 -10.84 -6.19
N ARG A 460 -9.12 -11.41 -6.46
CA ARG A 460 -9.32 -12.77 -6.97
C ARG A 460 -9.64 -12.70 -8.47
N PRO A 461 -9.61 -13.84 -9.19
CA PRO A 461 -9.98 -13.88 -10.61
C PRO A 461 -11.41 -13.40 -10.92
N ASP A 462 -12.31 -13.38 -9.93
CA ASP A 462 -13.68 -12.86 -10.07
C ASP A 462 -13.78 -11.34 -9.85
N GLY A 463 -12.66 -10.64 -9.63
CA GLY A 463 -12.58 -9.20 -9.39
C GLY A 463 -12.87 -8.77 -7.94
N GLU A 464 -13.36 -9.67 -7.10
CA GLU A 464 -13.57 -9.40 -5.67
C GLU A 464 -12.24 -9.46 -4.90
N THR A 465 -12.16 -8.76 -3.78
CA THR A 465 -10.98 -8.83 -2.89
C THR A 465 -11.16 -9.87 -1.79
N GLU A 466 -10.09 -10.59 -1.44
CA GLU A 466 -10.06 -11.52 -0.31
C GLU A 466 -8.95 -11.16 0.68
N THR A 467 -9.06 -11.55 1.95
CA THR A 467 -7.94 -11.37 2.90
C THR A 467 -6.68 -12.08 2.40
N THR A 468 -5.55 -11.38 2.33
CA THR A 468 -4.29 -11.91 1.76
C THR A 468 -3.13 -11.78 2.74
N SER A 469 -2.17 -12.72 2.68
CA SER A 469 -0.98 -12.67 3.53
C SER A 469 0.25 -12.41 2.66
N TYR A 470 0.85 -11.21 2.77
CA TYR A 470 2.07 -10.89 2.04
C TYR A 470 3.29 -11.51 2.72
N ARG A 471 3.90 -12.51 2.09
CA ARG A 471 4.98 -13.33 2.66
C ARG A 471 6.13 -13.44 1.67
N PRO A 472 6.94 -12.39 1.50
CA PRO A 472 8.02 -12.40 0.52
C PRO A 472 9.02 -13.53 0.73
N ARG A 473 9.54 -14.03 -0.39
CA ARG A 473 10.39 -15.21 -0.52
C ARG A 473 11.51 -14.94 -1.51
N GLN A 474 12.69 -15.50 -1.26
CA GLN A 474 13.83 -15.37 -2.17
C GLN A 474 13.50 -15.96 -3.55
N VAL A 475 12.77 -17.08 -3.58
CA VAL A 475 12.24 -17.68 -4.80
C VAL A 475 10.71 -17.68 -4.69
N PRO A 476 9.99 -16.73 -5.34
CA PRO A 476 8.55 -16.56 -5.15
C PRO A 476 7.69 -17.78 -5.49
N THR A 477 8.17 -18.63 -6.40
CA THR A 477 7.49 -19.88 -6.79
C THR A 477 7.71 -21.02 -5.80
N ASP A 478 8.70 -20.93 -4.90
CA ASP A 478 8.92 -21.87 -3.81
C ASP A 478 8.48 -21.25 -2.46
N PRO A 479 7.32 -21.64 -1.90
CA PRO A 479 6.83 -21.09 -0.64
C PRO A 479 7.72 -21.43 0.58
N ASN A 480 8.64 -22.39 0.44
CA ASN A 480 9.58 -22.81 1.49
C ASN A 480 10.96 -22.16 1.35
N SER A 481 11.22 -21.39 0.30
CA SER A 481 12.48 -20.67 0.15
C SER A 481 12.65 -19.61 1.25
N GLU A 482 13.86 -19.08 1.38
CA GLU A 482 14.19 -18.14 2.45
C GLU A 482 13.24 -16.94 2.46
N VAL A 483 12.88 -16.48 3.66
CA VAL A 483 12.06 -15.30 3.85
C VAL A 483 12.89 -14.06 3.51
N VAL A 484 12.33 -13.17 2.69
CA VAL A 484 12.90 -11.84 2.43
C VAL A 484 12.07 -10.81 3.19
N PRO A 485 12.67 -9.99 4.07
CA PRO A 485 11.94 -8.90 4.70
C PRO A 485 11.42 -7.88 3.69
N ALA A 486 10.17 -7.44 3.83
CA ALA A 486 9.65 -6.30 3.07
C ALA A 486 9.82 -5.03 3.90
N VAL A 487 10.56 -4.06 3.38
CA VAL A 487 10.93 -2.83 4.10
C VAL A 487 10.20 -1.63 3.48
N PHE A 488 9.35 -1.00 4.28
CA PHE A 488 8.69 0.26 3.97
C PHE A 488 9.43 1.37 4.73
N GLU A 489 10.15 2.22 4.00
CA GLU A 489 11.08 3.19 4.57
C GLU A 489 10.50 4.61 4.57
N ASN A 490 10.77 5.38 5.63
CA ASN A 490 10.54 6.82 5.71
C ASN A 490 9.13 7.31 5.33
N LEU A 491 8.10 6.49 5.57
CA LEU A 491 6.71 6.89 5.33
C LEU A 491 6.33 8.06 6.24
N VAL A 492 5.89 9.16 5.66
CA VAL A 492 5.16 10.20 6.39
C VAL A 492 3.67 9.94 6.22
N ALA A 493 2.95 9.69 7.30
CA ALA A 493 1.50 9.49 7.22
C ALA A 493 0.75 10.29 8.27
N TYR A 494 -0.25 11.05 7.86
CA TYR A 494 -1.02 11.86 8.78
C TYR A 494 -2.50 11.98 8.45
N LYS A 495 -3.34 12.25 9.46
CA LYS A 495 -4.79 12.46 9.28
C LYS A 495 -5.49 11.36 8.47
N ASN A 496 -5.00 10.12 8.54
CA ASN A 496 -5.64 8.97 7.91
C ASN A 496 -6.62 8.31 8.86
N ALA A 497 -7.68 7.74 8.30
CA ALA A 497 -8.70 7.01 9.01
C ALA A 497 -8.97 5.64 8.36
N PRO A 498 -9.25 4.58 9.14
CA PRO A 498 -9.13 4.52 10.60
C PRO A 498 -7.67 4.46 11.08
N ARG A 499 -6.70 4.26 10.19
CA ARG A 499 -5.29 4.06 10.55
C ARG A 499 -4.33 4.57 9.50
N ALA A 500 -3.11 4.95 9.90
CA ALA A 500 -2.05 5.29 8.96
C ALA A 500 -1.52 4.04 8.26
N VAL A 501 -1.26 2.96 9.00
CA VAL A 501 -0.66 1.74 8.44
C VAL A 501 -1.42 0.46 8.86
N TRP A 502 -1.70 -0.39 7.88
CA TRP A 502 -2.13 -1.78 8.06
C TRP A 502 -1.23 -2.73 7.29
N LEU A 503 -0.55 -3.65 7.98
CA LEU A 503 0.26 -4.68 7.35
C LEU A 503 -0.24 -6.07 7.70
N ARG A 504 -0.52 -6.90 6.69
CA ARG A 504 -0.84 -8.32 6.86
C ARG A 504 0.15 -9.22 6.16
N GLY A 505 0.80 -10.12 6.90
CA GLY A 505 1.82 -10.98 6.28
C GLY A 505 2.89 -11.55 7.21
N HIS A 506 4.13 -11.50 6.75
CA HIS A 506 5.30 -11.98 7.48
C HIS A 506 6.55 -11.16 7.13
N ALA A 507 7.39 -10.88 8.13
CA ALA A 507 8.68 -10.20 7.99
C ALA A 507 8.58 -8.79 7.39
N HIS A 508 7.63 -7.97 7.86
CA HIS A 508 7.50 -6.58 7.43
C HIS A 508 8.28 -5.63 8.35
N ARG A 509 8.89 -4.60 7.78
CA ARG A 509 9.57 -3.53 8.51
C ARG A 509 8.97 -2.20 8.08
N LEU A 510 8.44 -1.45 9.04
CA LEU A 510 8.11 -0.04 8.85
C LEU A 510 9.19 0.76 9.58
N THR A 511 10.15 1.31 8.85
CA THR A 511 11.33 1.96 9.43
C THR A 511 11.38 3.45 9.10
N GLY A 512 11.86 4.28 10.02
CA GLY A 512 12.02 5.72 9.79
C GLY A 512 10.71 6.51 9.64
N ALA A 513 9.56 5.90 9.94
CA ALA A 513 8.26 6.49 9.67
C ALA A 513 7.93 7.67 10.61
N ILE A 514 7.21 8.66 10.09
CA ILE A 514 6.59 9.74 10.86
C ILE A 514 5.08 9.60 10.76
N LEU A 515 4.44 9.21 11.86
CA LEU A 515 2.99 8.99 11.92
C LEU A 515 2.34 10.06 12.80
N ALA A 516 1.67 11.04 12.20
CA ALA A 516 1.13 12.21 12.92
C ALA A 516 -0.40 12.32 12.83
N ASP A 517 -1.07 12.59 13.95
CA ASP A 517 -2.53 12.86 13.99
C ASP A 517 -3.40 11.79 13.30
N ASN A 518 -2.98 10.53 13.28
CA ASN A 518 -3.81 9.43 12.77
C ASN A 518 -4.66 8.86 13.90
N ALA A 519 -5.91 8.48 13.63
CA ALA A 519 -6.75 7.84 14.65
C ALA A 519 -6.07 6.60 15.26
N ILE A 520 -5.36 5.83 14.43
CA ILE A 520 -4.43 4.78 14.83
C ILE A 520 -3.16 4.95 13.97
N GLY A 521 -1.97 4.94 14.57
CA GLY A 521 -0.71 5.02 13.81
C GLY A 521 -0.49 3.77 12.97
N ALA A 522 -0.24 2.62 13.60
CA ALA A 522 -0.01 1.36 12.90
C ALA A 522 -0.65 0.15 13.60
N THR A 523 -1.19 -0.77 12.82
CA THR A 523 -1.72 -2.08 13.27
C THR A 523 -1.20 -3.18 12.36
N PHE A 524 -0.63 -4.25 12.93
CA PHE A 524 -0.07 -5.36 12.15
C PHE A 524 -0.80 -6.69 12.39
N ALA A 525 -1.40 -7.25 11.35
CA ALA A 525 -1.91 -8.62 11.29
C ALA A 525 -0.83 -9.53 10.66
N SER A 526 0.35 -9.55 11.26
CA SER A 526 1.58 -10.03 10.63
C SER A 526 2.44 -10.78 11.64
N SER A 527 3.46 -11.52 11.18
CA SER A 527 4.41 -12.22 12.05
C SER A 527 5.83 -11.83 11.74
N GLU A 528 6.67 -11.74 12.77
CA GLU A 528 8.02 -11.21 12.68
C GLU A 528 8.06 -9.81 12.06
N SER A 529 7.10 -8.95 12.41
CA SER A 529 6.91 -7.63 11.78
C SER A 529 6.98 -6.49 12.78
N PHE A 530 7.72 -5.44 12.45
CA PHE A 530 8.11 -4.41 13.41
C PHE A 530 8.02 -3.00 12.84
N ILE A 531 7.58 -2.07 13.68
CA ILE A 531 7.81 -0.64 13.48
C ILE A 531 9.12 -0.29 14.20
N GLU A 532 10.03 0.35 13.48
CA GLU A 532 11.40 0.57 13.92
C GLU A 532 11.83 2.02 13.64
N ASP A 533 12.64 2.60 14.52
CA ASP A 533 13.28 3.91 14.27
C ASP A 533 12.29 5.03 13.88
N ALA A 534 11.09 5.01 14.47
CA ALA A 534 9.96 5.82 14.05
C ALA A 534 9.60 6.92 15.05
N PHE A 535 8.89 7.95 14.58
CA PHE A 535 8.28 8.98 15.41
C PHE A 535 6.76 8.96 15.23
N VAL A 536 6.03 8.84 16.33
CA VAL A 536 4.57 8.74 16.32
C VAL A 536 3.99 9.82 17.23
N THR A 537 3.18 10.73 16.69
CA THR A 537 2.57 11.83 17.44
C THR A 537 1.06 11.88 17.28
N ALA A 538 0.33 12.08 18.38
CA ALA A 538 -1.11 12.34 18.36
C ALA A 538 -1.47 13.82 18.40
N GLU A 539 -0.49 14.69 18.68
CA GLU A 539 -0.70 16.12 18.79
C GLU A 539 0.32 16.87 17.93
N THR A 540 -0.22 17.66 17.00
CA THR A 540 0.51 18.66 16.23
C THR A 540 -0.26 19.99 16.26
N SER A 541 0.36 21.06 15.73
CA SER A 541 -0.32 22.33 15.50
C SER A 541 -1.25 22.32 14.27
N ASN A 542 -1.24 21.26 13.45
CA ASN A 542 -2.31 21.04 12.48
C ASN A 542 -3.56 20.52 13.24
N ASP A 543 -4.33 21.44 13.81
CA ASP A 543 -5.51 21.13 14.61
C ASP A 543 -6.79 20.91 13.78
N VAL A 544 -6.68 20.96 12.44
CA VAL A 544 -7.79 20.74 11.52
C VAL A 544 -8.42 19.37 11.77
N SER A 545 -9.71 19.36 12.09
CA SER A 545 -10.56 18.15 12.16
C SER A 545 -10.05 17.04 13.10
N ARG A 546 -9.57 17.37 14.32
CA ARG A 546 -9.14 16.35 15.31
C ARG A 546 -10.19 15.25 15.53
N ARG A 547 -9.73 14.02 15.72
CA ARG A 547 -10.58 12.89 16.14
C ARG A 547 -10.58 12.75 17.65
N GLY A 548 -11.64 12.19 18.22
CA GLY A 548 -11.75 12.02 19.68
C GLY A 548 -10.88 10.91 20.27
N LEU A 549 -10.23 10.08 19.44
CA LEU A 549 -9.53 8.86 19.85
C LEU A 549 -8.26 8.67 19.02
N TYR A 550 -7.10 8.64 19.70
CA TYR A 550 -5.79 8.40 19.09
C TYR A 550 -5.07 7.23 19.76
N ARG A 551 -4.46 6.36 18.94
CA ARG A 551 -3.56 5.30 19.39
C ARG A 551 -2.30 5.23 18.54
N GLY A 552 -1.14 5.12 19.15
CA GLY A 552 0.14 5.07 18.43
C GLY A 552 0.33 3.75 17.68
N PHE A 553 0.51 2.66 18.42
CA PHE A 553 0.73 1.32 17.88
C PHE A 553 -0.24 0.30 18.47
N GLU A 554 -0.78 -0.57 17.61
CA GLU A 554 -1.66 -1.68 17.96
C GLU A 554 -0.97 -3.02 17.76
N PHE A 555 -0.74 -3.72 18.86
CA PHE A 555 -0.47 -5.15 18.85
C PHE A 555 -1.72 -5.90 18.36
N TYR A 556 -1.52 -6.89 17.49
CA TYR A 556 -2.61 -7.68 16.95
C TYR A 556 -2.13 -9.11 16.61
N ASP A 557 -2.66 -9.73 15.55
CA ASP A 557 -2.50 -11.15 15.21
C ASP A 557 -1.10 -11.46 14.65
N GLY A 558 -0.35 -12.29 15.40
CA GLY A 558 1.03 -12.71 15.10
C GLY A 558 2.09 -11.98 15.94
N ARG A 559 3.37 -12.36 15.78
CA ARG A 559 4.48 -11.74 16.52
C ARG A 559 4.82 -10.38 15.92
N VAL A 560 4.47 -9.31 16.62
CA VAL A 560 4.68 -7.93 16.18
C VAL A 560 5.26 -7.08 17.30
N GLY A 561 5.89 -5.96 16.94
CA GLY A 561 6.45 -5.08 17.96
C GLY A 561 6.88 -3.71 17.48
N ALA A 562 7.22 -2.88 18.46
CA ALA A 562 7.79 -1.56 18.27
C ALA A 562 9.20 -1.51 18.86
N ARG A 563 10.17 -1.00 18.09
CA ARG A 563 11.56 -0.83 18.50
C ARG A 563 12.07 0.57 18.24
N ARG A 564 12.76 1.21 19.18
CA ARG A 564 13.37 2.54 18.94
C ARG A 564 12.34 3.55 18.41
N VAL A 565 11.16 3.56 19.02
CA VAL A 565 10.06 4.45 18.63
C VAL A 565 9.84 5.50 19.71
N THR A 566 9.80 6.76 19.30
CA THR A 566 9.40 7.87 20.18
C THR A 566 7.91 8.16 19.96
N PHE A 567 7.13 8.05 21.03
CA PHE A 567 5.72 8.42 21.07
C PHE A 567 5.52 9.77 21.76
N HIS A 568 4.77 10.67 21.11
CA HIS A 568 4.55 12.04 21.58
C HIS A 568 3.06 12.42 21.61
N GLY A 569 2.66 13.16 22.64
CA GLY A 569 1.36 13.85 22.69
C GLY A 569 0.13 12.95 22.85
N PHE A 570 0.27 11.73 23.38
CA PHE A 570 -0.89 10.86 23.67
C PHE A 570 -1.56 11.25 24.99
N SER A 571 -1.99 12.51 25.12
CA SER A 571 -2.45 13.08 26.40
C SER A 571 -3.98 13.14 26.57
N GLY A 572 -4.74 12.93 25.48
CA GLY A 572 -6.19 13.10 25.49
C GLY A 572 -6.93 12.19 26.46
N ALA A 573 -7.74 12.83 27.32
CA ALA A 573 -8.58 12.17 28.31
C ALA A 573 -10.01 11.97 27.75
N GLY A 574 -10.63 10.85 28.12
CA GLY A 574 -11.99 10.51 27.70
C GLY A 574 -12.40 9.13 28.22
N ALA A 575 -13.58 8.65 27.84
CA ALA A 575 -14.04 7.31 28.20
C ALA A 575 -13.10 6.20 27.69
N ILE A 576 -12.44 6.45 26.56
CA ILE A 576 -11.27 5.70 26.09
C ILE A 576 -10.16 6.75 25.95
N PRO A 577 -9.16 6.78 26.83
CA PRO A 577 -8.06 7.72 26.74
C PRO A 577 -7.20 7.41 25.50
N TRP A 578 -6.44 8.40 25.07
CA TRP A 578 -5.43 8.19 24.04
C TRP A 578 -4.29 7.37 24.63
N SER A 579 -3.59 6.59 23.80
CA SER A 579 -2.46 5.79 24.26
C SER A 579 -1.40 5.60 23.18
N ALA A 580 -0.13 5.59 23.60
CA ALA A 580 0.97 5.24 22.70
C ALA A 580 0.87 3.77 22.26
N LEU A 581 0.61 2.86 23.20
CA LEU A 581 0.48 1.42 22.95
C LEU A 581 -0.92 0.92 23.30
N GLY A 582 -1.37 -0.11 22.57
CA GLY A 582 -2.58 -0.87 22.90
C GLY A 582 -2.73 -2.11 22.02
N TYR A 583 -3.83 -2.84 22.18
CA TYR A 583 -4.23 -3.91 21.28
C TYR A 583 -5.34 -3.46 20.35
N ASN A 584 -5.53 -4.16 19.23
CA ASN A 584 -6.75 -3.98 18.42
C ASN A 584 -7.99 -4.09 19.32
N ARG A 585 -8.83 -3.05 19.32
CA ARG A 585 -9.88 -2.79 20.32
C ARG A 585 -10.95 -3.87 20.48
N ARG A 586 -11.05 -4.79 19.52
CA ARG A 586 -11.95 -5.95 19.55
C ARG A 586 -11.27 -7.12 18.86
N ASN A 587 -10.37 -7.76 19.59
CA ASN A 587 -9.55 -8.84 19.08
C ASN A 587 -10.19 -10.20 19.38
N ALA A 588 -10.73 -10.85 18.36
CA ALA A 588 -11.15 -12.25 18.46
C ALA A 588 -10.00 -13.24 18.18
N PHE A 589 -8.85 -12.76 17.70
CA PHE A 589 -7.76 -13.56 17.16
C PHE A 589 -6.63 -13.75 18.17
N SER A 590 -5.69 -14.64 17.81
CA SER A 590 -4.62 -15.04 18.70
C SER A 590 -3.68 -13.88 18.99
N VAL A 591 -3.20 -13.79 20.23
CA VAL A 591 -2.12 -12.87 20.60
C VAL A 591 -0.84 -13.68 20.80
N HIS A 592 0.24 -13.27 20.16
CA HIS A 592 1.55 -13.88 20.37
C HIS A 592 2.16 -13.35 21.68
N THR A 593 2.57 -14.23 22.60
CA THR A 593 3.09 -13.77 23.92
C THR A 593 4.47 -13.12 23.83
N GLY A 594 5.18 -13.41 22.75
CA GLY A 594 6.41 -12.72 22.33
C GLY A 594 6.24 -11.40 21.57
N ASN A 595 5.03 -10.82 21.51
CA ASN A 595 4.87 -9.42 21.10
C ASN A 595 5.74 -8.54 21.98
N VAL A 596 6.35 -7.49 21.41
CA VAL A 596 7.46 -6.79 22.10
C VAL A 596 7.42 -5.28 21.95
N ALA A 597 7.67 -4.61 23.07
CA ALA A 597 8.08 -3.21 23.16
C ALA A 597 9.56 -3.17 23.58
N GLU A 598 10.40 -2.50 22.80
CA GLU A 598 11.84 -2.47 23.00
C GLU A 598 12.40 -1.08 22.72
N ASP A 599 13.17 -0.52 23.66
CA ASP A 599 13.84 0.78 23.49
C ASP A 599 12.90 1.91 23.06
N LEU A 600 11.77 2.05 23.75
CA LEU A 600 10.74 3.05 23.45
C LEU A 600 10.95 4.32 24.28
N GLU A 601 10.55 5.46 23.72
CA GLU A 601 10.51 6.75 24.41
C GLU A 601 9.08 7.31 24.43
N PHE A 602 8.66 7.87 25.56
CA PHE A 602 7.32 8.45 25.74
C PHE A 602 7.45 9.89 26.23
N ILE A 603 6.92 10.83 25.45
CA ILE A 603 6.93 12.27 25.76
C ILE A 603 5.47 12.73 25.81
N ASP A 604 5.04 13.29 26.94
CA ASP A 604 3.68 13.79 27.17
C ASP A 604 2.58 12.80 26.74
N SER A 605 2.79 11.52 27.07
CA SER A 605 2.00 10.41 26.53
C SER A 605 1.50 9.46 27.60
N ASN A 606 0.23 9.11 27.54
CA ASN A 606 -0.30 7.91 28.17
C ASN A 606 0.34 6.70 27.49
N VAL A 607 1.11 5.93 28.26
CA VAL A 607 1.98 4.86 27.74
C VAL A 607 1.16 3.71 27.16
N VAL A 608 0.24 3.15 27.95
CA VAL A 608 -0.61 2.01 27.56
C VAL A 608 -2.05 2.31 27.90
N TYR A 609 -2.97 1.86 27.05
CA TYR A 609 -4.36 1.64 27.43
C TYR A 609 -4.91 0.41 26.72
N LEU A 610 -5.38 -0.56 27.51
CA LEU A 610 -6.04 -1.77 27.01
C LEU A 610 -7.55 -1.67 27.25
N GLU A 611 -8.36 -1.90 26.22
CA GLU A 611 -9.81 -1.94 26.39
C GLU A 611 -10.24 -3.09 27.33
N PRO A 612 -11.34 -2.91 28.09
CA PRO A 612 -11.94 -4.01 28.83
C PRO A 612 -12.25 -5.19 27.90
N PRO A 613 -11.84 -6.42 28.25
CA PRO A 613 -12.01 -7.56 27.37
C PRO A 613 -13.49 -7.87 27.15
N GLN A 614 -13.87 -8.09 25.89
CA GLN A 614 -15.24 -8.49 25.57
C GLN A 614 -15.41 -10.00 25.76
N ALA A 615 -16.59 -10.40 26.24
CA ALA A 615 -16.88 -11.81 26.56
C ALA A 615 -16.73 -12.74 25.36
N ASP A 616 -16.97 -12.26 24.13
CA ASP A 616 -16.88 -13.00 22.87
C ASP A 616 -15.58 -12.71 22.08
N LYS A 617 -14.56 -12.13 22.74
CA LYS A 617 -13.29 -11.73 22.11
C LYS A 617 -12.11 -12.33 22.86
N ASP A 618 -11.73 -13.54 22.48
CA ASP A 618 -10.67 -14.31 23.14
C ASP A 618 -9.28 -13.65 23.05
N GLY A 619 -9.02 -12.88 22.00
CA GLY A 619 -7.78 -12.12 21.86
C GLY A 619 -7.66 -10.96 22.85
N ASP A 620 -8.78 -10.32 23.22
CA ASP A 620 -8.78 -9.29 24.27
C ASP A 620 -8.38 -9.91 25.61
N LYS A 621 -8.89 -11.11 25.92
CA LYS A 621 -8.61 -11.84 27.17
C LYS A 621 -7.17 -12.32 27.25
N ALA A 622 -6.54 -12.53 26.10
CA ALA A 622 -5.20 -13.06 25.93
C ALA A 622 -4.14 -11.98 25.62
N ALA A 623 -4.49 -10.69 25.73
CA ALA A 623 -3.60 -9.58 25.40
C ALA A 623 -2.41 -9.48 26.35
N VAL A 624 -1.20 -9.68 25.80
CA VAL A 624 0.08 -9.65 26.53
C VAL A 624 1.26 -9.32 25.61
N PHE A 625 2.10 -8.37 26.01
CA PHE A 625 3.37 -8.09 25.35
C PHE A 625 4.52 -7.94 26.35
N LEU A 626 5.72 -8.27 25.91
CA LEU A 626 6.98 -8.15 26.64
C LEU A 626 7.52 -6.72 26.53
N ASP A 627 7.82 -6.10 27.66
CA ASP A 627 8.72 -4.96 27.73
C ASP A 627 10.16 -5.46 27.89
N ALA A 628 10.89 -5.49 26.79
CA ALA A 628 12.20 -6.14 26.75
C ALA A 628 13.25 -5.42 27.62
N LEU A 629 13.21 -4.09 27.66
CA LEU A 629 14.25 -3.26 28.29
C LEU A 629 13.76 -2.42 29.47
N GLY A 630 12.46 -2.44 29.78
CA GLY A 630 11.91 -1.79 30.97
C GLY A 630 11.38 -0.37 30.74
N MET A 631 11.31 0.09 29.49
CA MET A 631 10.88 1.47 29.16
C MET A 631 9.38 1.68 29.33
N VAL A 632 8.59 0.61 29.39
CA VAL A 632 7.15 0.63 29.58
C VAL A 632 6.81 0.31 31.04
N ALA A 633 7.19 -0.88 31.49
CA ALA A 633 6.87 -1.46 32.79
C ALA A 633 7.67 -0.86 33.96
N GLY A 634 8.83 -0.25 33.67
CA GLY A 634 9.82 0.20 34.66
C GLY A 634 10.81 -0.89 35.09
N THR A 635 10.57 -2.14 34.67
CA THR A 635 11.45 -3.29 34.95
C THR A 635 11.63 -4.12 33.68
N ALA A 636 12.88 -4.32 33.27
CA ALA A 636 13.19 -5.09 32.08
C ALA A 636 12.69 -6.54 32.18
N GLY A 637 12.27 -7.08 31.04
CA GLY A 637 11.83 -8.47 30.93
C GLY A 637 10.49 -8.75 31.62
N HIS A 638 9.70 -7.73 31.94
CA HIS A 638 8.33 -7.88 32.45
C HIS A 638 7.31 -7.76 31.33
N TRP A 639 6.12 -8.31 31.55
CA TRP A 639 5.03 -8.27 30.60
C TRP A 639 3.96 -7.27 31.03
N VAL A 640 3.37 -6.59 30.05
CA VAL A 640 2.13 -5.84 30.23
C VAL A 640 0.98 -6.73 29.75
N VAL A 641 -0.02 -6.91 30.60
CA VAL A 641 -1.14 -7.83 30.35
C VAL A 641 -2.50 -7.14 30.54
N ALA A 642 -3.51 -7.64 29.84
CA ALA A 642 -4.90 -7.34 30.17
C ALA A 642 -5.26 -7.83 31.58
N ASN A 643 -6.18 -7.12 32.23
CA ASN A 643 -6.66 -7.45 33.57
C ASN A 643 -7.66 -8.61 33.55
N THR A 644 -7.20 -9.80 33.15
CA THR A 644 -7.97 -11.05 33.22
C THR A 644 -7.43 -11.98 34.32
N PRO A 645 -8.29 -12.83 34.92
CA PRO A 645 -7.87 -13.75 35.97
C PRO A 645 -6.71 -14.66 35.56
N LEU A 646 -6.71 -15.16 34.32
CA LEU A 646 -5.65 -16.08 33.85
C LEU A 646 -4.31 -15.41 33.55
N LEU A 647 -4.31 -14.11 33.24
CA LEU A 647 -3.08 -13.39 32.95
C LEU A 647 -2.45 -12.77 34.19
N THR A 648 -3.23 -12.43 35.20
CA THR A 648 -2.72 -11.76 36.41
C THR A 648 -2.41 -12.76 37.52
N THR A 649 -1.44 -12.45 38.38
CA THR A 649 -1.09 -13.20 39.61
C THR A 649 -0.95 -12.19 40.77
N PRO A 650 -0.87 -12.65 42.04
CA PRO A 650 -0.59 -11.75 43.17
C PRO A 650 0.74 -10.99 43.07
N GLU A 651 1.65 -11.41 42.19
CA GLU A 651 2.95 -10.77 41.95
C GLU A 651 2.86 -9.65 40.90
N CYS A 652 1.71 -9.47 40.25
CA CYS A 652 1.51 -8.42 39.26
C CYS A 652 1.21 -7.07 39.93
N ASP A 653 1.81 -6.02 39.38
CA ASP A 653 1.54 -4.64 39.73
C ASP A 653 0.41 -4.09 38.85
N ALA A 654 -0.77 -3.89 39.44
CA ALA A 654 -1.90 -3.29 38.75
C ALA A 654 -1.61 -1.84 38.35
N ARG A 655 -1.94 -1.46 37.11
CA ARG A 655 -1.83 -0.09 36.58
C ARG A 655 -3.22 0.41 36.17
N PRO A 656 -4.04 0.94 37.11
CA PRO A 656 -5.43 1.32 36.81
C PRO A 656 -5.58 2.31 35.66
N ALA A 657 -4.66 3.27 35.53
CA ALA A 657 -4.67 4.25 34.44
C ALA A 657 -4.49 3.63 33.04
N TRP A 658 -3.89 2.43 32.96
CA TRP A 658 -3.68 1.71 31.70
C TRP A 658 -4.77 0.69 31.42
N ASN A 659 -5.66 0.45 32.39
CA ASN A 659 -6.51 -0.74 32.43
C ASN A 659 -5.72 -2.04 32.12
N ALA A 660 -4.52 -2.14 32.72
CA ALA A 660 -3.60 -3.24 32.52
C ALA A 660 -2.82 -3.54 33.80
N SER A 661 -2.03 -4.62 33.78
CA SER A 661 -1.11 -4.98 34.86
C SER A 661 0.28 -5.24 34.31
N VAL A 662 1.30 -5.00 35.13
CA VAL A 662 2.69 -5.36 34.86
C VAL A 662 3.02 -6.63 35.65
N CYS A 663 3.52 -7.66 34.98
CA CYS A 663 3.72 -8.98 35.56
C CYS A 663 5.12 -9.53 35.26
N PRO A 664 5.74 -10.30 36.17
CA PRO A 664 7.06 -10.89 35.95
C PRO A 664 7.09 -12.03 34.90
N GLY A 665 5.93 -12.61 34.55
CA GLY A 665 5.84 -13.73 33.60
C GLY A 665 6.56 -15.00 34.08
N PRO A 666 7.03 -15.89 33.18
CA PRO A 666 6.90 -15.82 31.72
C PRO A 666 5.50 -16.24 31.23
N TYR A 667 5.17 -15.88 29.98
CA TYR A 667 3.91 -16.24 29.33
C TYR A 667 4.15 -17.08 28.08
N SER A 668 3.36 -18.14 27.92
CA SER A 668 3.32 -18.97 26.71
C SER A 668 1.90 -19.02 26.17
N ARG A 669 1.75 -19.40 24.90
CA ARG A 669 0.44 -19.53 24.27
C ARG A 669 0.05 -20.99 24.12
N LEU A 670 -1.12 -21.37 24.64
CA LEU A 670 -1.70 -22.68 24.39
C LEU A 670 -2.74 -22.57 23.27
N ILE A 671 -2.58 -23.38 22.23
CA ILE A 671 -3.52 -23.50 21.10
C ILE A 671 -4.09 -24.90 21.09
N LEU A 672 -5.40 -24.98 21.27
CA LEU A 672 -6.19 -26.20 21.17
C LEU A 672 -6.84 -26.29 19.79
N ARG A 673 -6.80 -27.46 19.17
CA ARG A 673 -7.53 -27.76 17.93
C ARG A 673 -8.16 -29.14 18.06
N ALA A 674 -9.37 -29.34 17.56
CA ALA A 674 -9.94 -30.68 17.50
C ALA A 674 -10.64 -30.94 16.17
N SER A 675 -10.93 -32.21 15.89
CA SER A 675 -11.73 -32.62 14.72
C SER A 675 -13.23 -32.34 14.84
N SER A 676 -13.68 -31.86 16.00
CA SER A 676 -15.08 -31.51 16.31
C SER A 676 -15.13 -30.32 17.25
N ASP A 677 -16.27 -29.65 17.29
CA ASP A 677 -16.52 -28.51 18.17
C ASP A 677 -16.32 -28.88 19.64
N PHE A 678 -15.63 -28.03 20.37
CA PHE A 678 -15.39 -28.20 21.82
C PHE A 678 -15.48 -26.89 22.60
N ALA A 679 -15.35 -25.75 21.94
CA ALA A 679 -15.58 -24.45 22.55
C ALA A 679 -17.10 -24.19 22.71
N PRO A 680 -17.53 -23.35 23.66
CA PRO A 680 -16.71 -22.62 24.62
C PRO A 680 -16.02 -23.54 25.62
N ILE A 681 -14.89 -23.08 26.17
CA ILE A 681 -14.13 -23.78 27.20
C ILE A 681 -14.00 -22.91 28.44
N ASP A 682 -14.04 -23.55 29.60
CA ASP A 682 -13.75 -22.93 30.89
C ASP A 682 -12.35 -23.39 31.32
N VAL A 683 -11.47 -22.43 31.61
CA VAL A 683 -10.07 -22.68 31.94
C VAL A 683 -9.81 -22.18 33.35
N VAL A 684 -9.37 -23.08 34.23
CA VAL A 684 -9.10 -22.79 35.65
C VAL A 684 -7.63 -23.04 35.96
N ARG A 685 -6.91 -22.02 36.43
CA ARG A 685 -5.52 -22.14 36.87
C ARG A 685 -5.45 -22.73 38.29
N ASP A 686 -4.31 -23.29 38.66
CA ASP A 686 -4.03 -23.90 39.96
C ASP A 686 -4.28 -23.04 41.22
N ASP A 687 -4.49 -21.74 41.07
CA ASP A 687 -4.88 -20.80 42.12
C ASP A 687 -6.38 -20.39 42.05
N ALA A 688 -7.19 -21.19 41.34
CA ALA A 688 -8.62 -20.99 41.12
C ALA A 688 -9.00 -19.75 40.30
N ALA A 689 -8.04 -19.13 39.59
CA ALA A 689 -8.35 -18.13 38.58
C ALA A 689 -9.06 -18.78 37.38
N GLU A 690 -10.18 -18.23 36.96
CA GLU A 690 -11.05 -18.81 35.92
C GLU A 690 -11.32 -17.80 34.80
N GLU A 691 -11.29 -18.26 33.55
CA GLU A 691 -11.68 -17.48 32.38
C GLU A 691 -12.33 -18.40 31.33
N ARG A 692 -13.34 -17.87 30.63
CA ARG A 692 -14.06 -18.59 29.58
C ARG A 692 -13.62 -18.12 28.20
N PHE A 693 -13.30 -19.06 27.31
CA PHE A 693 -12.97 -18.79 25.91
C PHE A 693 -14.07 -19.31 25.00
N VAL A 694 -14.47 -18.51 24.00
CA VAL A 694 -15.61 -18.84 23.11
C VAL A 694 -15.18 -19.53 21.82
N GLY A 695 -13.88 -19.53 21.52
CA GLY A 695 -13.32 -20.03 20.29
C GLY A 695 -12.67 -18.89 19.50
N ILE A 696 -11.41 -19.09 19.10
CA ILE A 696 -10.64 -18.05 18.40
C ILE A 696 -11.28 -17.71 17.05
N GLY A 697 -11.46 -16.41 16.78
CA GLY A 697 -12.13 -15.94 15.56
C GLY A 697 -13.58 -16.42 15.45
N ASN A 698 -14.23 -16.73 16.58
CA ASN A 698 -15.54 -17.38 16.66
C ASN A 698 -15.58 -18.79 16.03
N ASN A 699 -14.46 -19.51 16.04
CA ASN A 699 -14.39 -20.86 15.53
C ASN A 699 -14.44 -21.89 16.69
N PRO A 700 -15.51 -22.72 16.79
CA PRO A 700 -15.71 -23.61 17.92
C PRO A 700 -14.77 -24.84 17.95
N ASP A 701 -14.05 -25.11 16.86
CA ASP A 701 -13.06 -26.20 16.76
C ASP A 701 -11.63 -25.80 17.20
N ARG A 702 -11.45 -24.55 17.66
CA ARG A 702 -10.15 -23.96 18.01
C ARG A 702 -10.26 -23.01 19.19
N ALA A 703 -9.32 -23.11 20.11
CA ALA A 703 -9.12 -22.12 21.17
C ALA A 703 -7.66 -21.70 21.23
N SER A 704 -7.40 -20.44 21.58
CA SER A 704 -6.07 -19.90 21.77
C SER A 704 -6.09 -19.01 23.00
N MET A 705 -5.13 -19.20 23.89
CA MET A 705 -5.04 -18.47 25.14
C MET A 705 -3.58 -18.20 25.49
N SER A 706 -3.32 -17.01 26.02
CA SER A 706 -2.06 -16.67 26.65
C SER A 706 -2.13 -17.09 28.11
N LEU A 707 -1.11 -17.82 28.59
CA LEU A 707 -1.07 -18.42 29.92
C LEU A 707 0.25 -18.09 30.60
N VAL A 708 0.22 -17.98 31.93
CA VAL A 708 1.43 -17.94 32.76
C VAL A 708 2.09 -19.32 32.68
N ALA A 709 3.33 -19.37 32.20
CA ALA A 709 4.06 -20.61 32.11
C ALA A 709 4.44 -21.15 33.50
N ASN A 710 4.77 -22.44 33.57
CA ASN A 710 5.11 -23.18 34.78
C ASN A 710 3.96 -23.28 35.79
N ARG A 711 2.73 -23.43 35.29
CA ARG A 711 1.49 -23.56 36.07
C ARG A 711 0.63 -24.72 35.57
N ALA A 712 -0.30 -25.16 36.41
CA ALA A 712 -1.30 -26.15 36.03
C ALA A 712 -2.66 -25.51 35.69
N TYR A 713 -3.34 -26.06 34.70
CA TYR A 713 -4.63 -25.60 34.21
C TYR A 713 -5.59 -26.76 34.01
N ALA A 714 -6.82 -26.61 34.50
CA ALA A 714 -7.94 -27.49 34.17
C ALA A 714 -8.75 -26.86 33.04
N ILE A 715 -9.04 -27.65 32.01
CA ILE A 715 -9.78 -27.24 30.82
C ILE A 715 -11.04 -28.09 30.74
N GLN A 716 -12.18 -27.44 30.86
CA GLN A 716 -13.50 -28.05 30.70
C GLN A 716 -14.05 -27.67 29.34
N THR A 717 -14.42 -28.66 28.53
CA THR A 717 -15.00 -28.45 27.20
C THR A 717 -16.52 -28.53 27.24
N ALA A 718 -17.20 -27.76 26.40
CA ALA A 718 -18.67 -27.80 26.32
C ALA A 718 -19.20 -29.08 25.63
N ALA A 719 -18.36 -29.75 24.85
CA ALA A 719 -18.69 -30.98 24.13
C ALA A 719 -17.48 -31.94 24.10
N SER A 720 -17.72 -33.20 23.74
CA SER A 720 -16.61 -34.15 23.54
C SER A 720 -15.78 -33.73 22.33
N ALA A 721 -14.52 -33.40 22.57
CA ALA A 721 -13.57 -33.21 21.49
C ALA A 721 -13.20 -34.57 20.89
N GLY A 722 -13.18 -34.67 19.56
CA GLY A 722 -12.62 -35.82 18.86
C GLY A 722 -11.09 -35.85 18.97
N ASP A 723 -10.40 -36.03 17.85
CA ASP A 723 -8.93 -35.97 17.80
C ASP A 723 -8.48 -34.55 18.19
N MET A 724 -7.84 -34.41 19.36
CA MET A 724 -7.46 -33.12 19.92
C MET A 724 -5.95 -32.92 19.88
N GLN A 725 -5.52 -31.74 19.45
CA GLN A 725 -4.14 -31.29 19.47
C GLN A 725 -3.96 -30.16 20.48
N LEU A 726 -2.94 -30.30 21.32
CA LEU A 726 -2.47 -29.28 22.24
C LEU A 726 -1.13 -28.77 21.76
N ASN A 727 -1.05 -27.47 21.49
CA ASN A 727 0.15 -26.81 20.99
C ASN A 727 0.53 -25.70 21.96
N LEU A 728 1.56 -25.94 22.76
CA LEU A 728 2.24 -24.88 23.50
C LEU A 728 3.20 -24.19 22.54
N ARG A 729 3.09 -22.87 22.42
CA ARG A 729 3.89 -22.00 21.56
C ARG A 729 4.46 -20.85 22.37
N ASP A 730 5.45 -20.18 21.80
CA ASP A 730 6.04 -18.94 22.31
C ASP A 730 6.71 -19.12 23.68
N GLY A 731 7.05 -20.35 24.07
CA GLY A 731 7.71 -20.67 25.34
C GLY A 731 9.22 -20.82 25.20
N ARG A 732 9.95 -20.72 26.31
CA ARG A 732 11.40 -20.97 26.35
C ARG A 732 11.70 -22.42 26.70
N PRO A 733 12.84 -22.99 26.26
CA PRO A 733 13.25 -24.33 26.68
C PRO A 733 13.17 -24.52 28.20
N GLY A 734 12.52 -25.60 28.63
CA GLY A 734 12.28 -25.92 30.03
C GLY A 734 10.98 -25.37 30.61
N GLU A 735 10.35 -24.37 29.98
CA GLU A 735 9.02 -23.90 30.36
C GLU A 735 7.97 -24.97 30.07
N TRP A 736 6.93 -25.02 30.91
CA TRP A 736 5.91 -26.05 30.82
C TRP A 736 4.53 -25.58 31.22
N ILE A 737 3.51 -26.31 30.77
CA ILE A 737 2.13 -26.18 31.25
C ILE A 737 1.59 -27.58 31.57
N GLU A 738 1.08 -27.78 32.79
CA GLU A 738 0.31 -28.98 33.14
C GLU A 738 -1.15 -28.75 32.74
N VAL A 739 -1.72 -29.69 31.99
CA VAL A 739 -3.12 -29.60 31.54
C VAL A 739 -3.89 -30.79 32.07
N GLN A 740 -5.02 -30.50 32.71
CA GLN A 740 -6.08 -31.43 33.02
C GLN A 740 -7.23 -31.22 32.02
N ILE A 741 -7.69 -32.28 31.36
CA ILE A 741 -8.82 -32.22 30.41
C ILE A 741 -9.85 -33.30 30.78
N ASP A 742 -11.12 -32.91 30.79
CA ASP A 742 -12.24 -33.83 30.95
C ASP A 742 -12.53 -34.51 29.60
N LEU A 743 -12.26 -35.82 29.49
CA LEU A 743 -12.44 -36.58 28.23
C LEU A 743 -13.51 -37.67 28.32
N GLY A 744 -13.94 -38.06 29.52
CA GLY A 744 -14.94 -39.11 29.75
C GLY A 744 -14.44 -40.55 29.49
N ALA A 745 -13.53 -40.74 28.53
CA ALA A 745 -12.80 -41.99 28.29
C ALA A 745 -11.30 -41.73 28.14
N ALA A 746 -10.48 -42.75 28.41
CA ALA A 746 -9.04 -42.67 28.20
C ALA A 746 -8.74 -42.65 26.70
N PRO A 747 -7.85 -41.75 26.21
CA PRO A 747 -7.44 -41.78 24.81
C PRO A 747 -6.73 -43.09 24.49
N SER A 748 -6.98 -43.64 23.29
CA SER A 748 -6.33 -44.87 22.82
C SER A 748 -4.81 -44.73 22.72
N ARG A 749 -4.32 -43.53 22.39
CA ARG A 749 -2.89 -43.15 22.42
C ARG A 749 -2.70 -41.64 22.55
N ILE A 750 -1.59 -41.25 23.17
CA ILE A 750 -1.12 -39.86 23.20
C ILE A 750 0.25 -39.80 22.55
N VAL A 751 0.40 -38.89 21.60
CA VAL A 751 1.60 -38.77 20.78
C VAL A 751 2.21 -37.39 20.94
N ARG A 752 3.54 -37.33 21.10
CA ARG A 752 4.30 -36.08 21.18
C ARG A 752 4.90 -35.71 19.82
N ASP A 753 5.01 -34.41 19.55
CA ASP A 753 5.78 -33.83 18.43
C ASP A 753 5.33 -34.26 17.02
N TYR A 754 4.06 -34.64 16.87
CA TYR A 754 3.36 -34.88 15.60
C TYR A 754 3.72 -36.17 14.81
N TRP A 755 4.54 -37.07 15.36
CA TRP A 755 4.89 -38.33 14.68
C TRP A 755 4.44 -39.53 15.51
N GLU A 756 3.77 -40.51 14.89
CA GLU A 756 3.30 -41.73 15.58
C GLU A 756 4.41 -42.52 16.31
N GLY A 757 5.69 -42.22 16.03
CA GLY A 757 6.85 -42.84 16.65
C GLY A 757 7.25 -42.31 18.05
N ASN A 758 6.55 -41.32 18.62
CA ASN A 758 6.86 -40.81 19.97
C ASN A 758 5.65 -40.86 20.93
N PRO A 759 5.15 -42.07 21.27
CA PRO A 759 4.05 -42.24 22.21
C PRO A 759 4.46 -41.87 23.63
N MET A 760 3.54 -41.27 24.38
CA MET A 760 3.71 -41.06 25.82
C MET A 760 3.36 -42.32 26.60
N ASN A 761 4.02 -42.52 27.74
CA ASN A 761 3.75 -43.67 28.61
C ASN A 761 2.74 -43.32 29.70
N ALA A 762 1.90 -44.29 30.08
CA ALA A 762 1.02 -44.12 31.23
C ALA A 762 1.83 -44.13 32.54
N ALA A 763 1.65 -43.10 33.36
CA ALA A 763 2.13 -43.00 34.72
C ALA A 763 1.15 -43.65 35.70
N GLY A 764 1.66 -44.08 36.86
CA GLY A 764 0.86 -44.65 37.95
C GLY A 764 0.09 -43.61 38.77
N SER A 765 0.47 -42.33 38.70
CA SER A 765 -0.16 -41.26 39.49
C SER A 765 0.06 -39.86 38.89
N LEU A 766 -0.73 -38.89 39.37
CA LEU A 766 -0.51 -37.46 39.07
C LEU A 766 0.87 -36.96 39.54
N ALA A 767 1.39 -37.50 40.65
CA ALA A 767 2.70 -37.11 41.17
C ALA A 767 3.83 -37.45 40.19
N GLU A 768 3.72 -38.58 39.48
CA GLU A 768 4.66 -38.97 38.43
C GLU A 768 4.58 -38.03 37.21
N VAL A 769 3.38 -37.60 36.80
CA VAL A 769 3.21 -36.60 35.72
C VAL A 769 3.88 -35.27 36.09
N ARG A 770 3.68 -34.82 37.33
CA ARG A 770 4.26 -33.57 37.85
C ARG A 770 5.78 -33.60 37.88
N ALA A 771 6.35 -34.71 38.36
CA ALA A 771 7.79 -34.94 38.42
C ALA A 771 8.43 -35.21 37.04
N GLY A 772 7.63 -35.61 36.05
CA GLY A 772 8.10 -35.96 34.72
C GLY A 772 8.54 -34.77 33.85
N ASP A 773 9.26 -35.12 32.78
CA ASP A 773 9.70 -34.25 31.68
C ASP A 773 8.63 -34.10 30.57
N GLY A 774 7.38 -34.42 30.92
CA GLY A 774 6.22 -34.47 30.04
C GLY A 774 6.14 -35.71 29.16
N SER A 775 6.98 -36.74 29.35
CA SER A 775 6.94 -37.99 28.55
C SER A 775 5.87 -38.96 29.02
N VAL A 776 5.22 -38.66 30.15
CA VAL A 776 4.19 -39.48 30.76
C VAL A 776 2.87 -38.73 30.92
N TYR A 777 1.76 -39.47 30.90
CA TYR A 777 0.40 -38.98 31.19
C TYR A 777 -0.26 -39.84 32.25
N TRP A 778 -1.27 -39.32 32.95
CA TRP A 778 -2.08 -40.09 33.89
C TRP A 778 -3.55 -39.87 33.59
N TYR A 779 -4.31 -40.96 33.42
CA TYR A 779 -5.76 -40.91 33.28
C TYR A 779 -6.42 -41.33 34.59
N ASP A 780 -7.09 -40.38 35.24
CA ASP A 780 -7.91 -40.62 36.40
C ASP A 780 -9.27 -41.20 35.97
N ALA A 781 -9.34 -42.52 35.91
CA ALA A 781 -10.57 -43.22 35.53
C ALA A 781 -11.73 -42.99 36.51
N ALA A 782 -11.47 -42.61 37.76
CA ALA A 782 -12.53 -42.33 38.74
C ALA A 782 -13.27 -41.03 38.43
N ASN A 783 -12.56 -40.05 37.86
CA ASN A 783 -13.10 -38.72 37.54
C ASN A 783 -13.23 -38.45 36.04
N GLY A 784 -12.76 -39.35 35.17
CA GLY A 784 -12.80 -39.20 33.72
C GLY A 784 -11.82 -38.15 33.17
N ARG A 785 -10.70 -37.94 33.87
CA ARG A 785 -9.78 -36.82 33.63
C ARG A 785 -8.42 -37.27 33.13
N LEU A 786 -7.93 -36.61 32.10
CA LEU A 786 -6.56 -36.79 31.62
C LEU A 786 -5.66 -35.69 32.18
N HIS A 787 -4.53 -36.09 32.76
CA HIS A 787 -3.48 -35.20 33.21
C HIS A 787 -2.22 -35.42 32.38
N LEU A 788 -1.67 -34.33 31.83
CA LEU A 788 -0.47 -34.34 31.02
C LEU A 788 0.32 -33.04 31.21
N LYS A 789 1.56 -33.03 30.73
CA LYS A 789 2.45 -31.86 30.84
C LYS A 789 3.10 -31.57 29.50
N LEU A 790 2.86 -30.38 28.95
CA LEU A 790 3.56 -29.88 27.78
C LEU A 790 4.85 -29.21 28.25
N VAL A 791 6.00 -29.74 27.86
CA VAL A 791 7.32 -29.19 28.20
C VAL A 791 8.06 -28.79 26.93
N VAL A 792 8.46 -27.52 26.84
CA VAL A 792 9.25 -27.02 25.72
C VAL A 792 10.65 -27.62 25.81
N GLN A 793 11.08 -28.31 24.76
CA GLN A 793 12.37 -29.02 24.74
C GLN A 793 13.51 -28.05 24.33
N PRO A 794 14.78 -28.46 24.47
CA PRO A 794 15.91 -27.69 23.93
C PRO A 794 15.74 -27.34 22.45
N GLU A 795 16.33 -26.22 22.04
CA GLU A 795 16.42 -25.75 20.64
C GLU A 795 15.08 -25.43 19.96
N ARG A 796 13.98 -25.32 20.71
CA ARG A 796 12.67 -24.94 20.18
C ARG A 796 11.89 -24.06 21.15
N ASP A 797 10.83 -23.44 20.65
CA ASP A 797 9.93 -22.56 21.38
C ASP A 797 8.50 -23.13 21.52
N TRP A 798 8.35 -24.43 21.28
CA TRP A 798 7.07 -25.11 21.24
C TRP A 798 7.09 -26.51 21.87
N ALA A 799 5.90 -26.99 22.23
CA ALA A 799 5.62 -28.38 22.58
C ALA A 799 4.26 -28.78 21.98
N HIS A 800 4.18 -30.00 21.43
CA HIS A 800 2.97 -30.49 20.78
C HIS A 800 2.57 -31.85 21.32
N LEU A 801 1.28 -32.03 21.59
CA LEU A 801 0.65 -33.30 21.91
C LEU A 801 -0.58 -33.52 21.04
N ARG A 802 -0.82 -34.76 20.62
CA ARG A 802 -2.04 -35.21 19.95
C ARG A 802 -2.69 -36.32 20.77
N LEU A 803 -3.95 -36.11 21.12
CA LEU A 803 -4.82 -37.05 21.81
C LEU A 803 -5.63 -37.78 20.75
N VAL A 804 -5.36 -39.07 20.58
CA VAL A 804 -6.12 -39.91 19.66
C VAL A 804 -7.22 -40.60 20.47
N PRO A 805 -8.51 -40.44 20.08
CA PRO A 805 -9.65 -40.99 20.80
C PRO A 805 -9.54 -42.50 21.04
#